data_AF-A0AB33U4U7-F1
#
_entry.id   AF-A0AB33U4U7-F1
#
_cell.length_a   1.000
_cell.length_b   1.000
_cell.length_c   1.000
_cell.angle_alpha   90.00
_cell.angle_beta   90.00
_cell.angle_gamma   90.00
#
_symmetry.space_group_name_H-M   'P 1'
#
loop_
_entity.id
_entity.type
_entity.pdbx_description
1 polymer ?
#
loop_
_entity_poly.entity_id
_entity_poly.type
_entity_poly.pdbx_seq_one_letter_code
_entity_poly.pdbx_strand_id
1 'polypeptide(L)'
;MTEPAKEDSVPPTINPVNPGDTTIGGEGTPGGTVTVTLPDGNTVTVPVNPDGTWTAPITPAKPGDTYTGTQTEPGKNPSDPTSVTVPKTQADDFTPKGQDVPAKVGDTPKAEDGISNKGDLPSGTTYEWKDEPDTTTPGDKPATVVVTYPDGSKDEVPVTVKVTAPTPQADDFTPKGQDVPAKVGDTPKAEDGISNKGDLPAGTTYEWKDEPDTTTPGDKPATVVVTYPDGSKDEVPVTVKVTAPTPQADDFTPKGQDVPAKVGDTPKAEDGISNKGDLPAGTTYEWKDEPDTTTPGDKPATVVVTYPDGSKDEVPVTVKVTDPKKDTDGDGVTDEDEKKDGTDPLNPDTDGDGVNDGDEKKDGTDPLNPDIDGDGVKDGDEKKDGTDSKNPDTDGDGVKDGDEKKDGTDPKNPDTDGDGVKDGDEKKDGTDPTNPDTDGDEKTDGTDPKNPDTDGVKDGDEKTDGTDPLNPDTDGDGVKDGDEKKDGTDPKNPDTDGDGVKDGDEKKDGTDPTNPDTDGDGVNDGDEKTDGTDPLNPDTDGDGVKDGDEKKDGTDPKNPDTDGDGVKDGDEKKDGTDPLNPDTDGGGVNDGDEKKNGTNPLDLSDDKKTPEDLKKDTDGGAKDSGTNSNSSAKTPTSGATKLGQPSSVATNKQLPNTGDASNQEIAFVVAALLGGTALAMRKRKEEE
;
A
#
# COMPACT_ATOMS: atom_id res chain seq x y z
N MET A 1 -46.35 66.69 -166.79
CA MET A 1 -47.23 67.02 -165.65
C MET A 1 -46.69 66.25 -164.47
N THR A 2 -46.56 66.87 -163.30
CA THR A 2 -46.32 66.16 -162.04
C THR A 2 -47.63 65.51 -161.59
N GLU A 3 -47.58 64.25 -161.13
CA GLU A 3 -48.73 63.66 -160.43
C GLU A 3 -49.03 64.45 -159.14
N PRO A 4 -50.32 64.57 -158.74
CA PRO A 4 -50.65 65.09 -157.43
C PRO A 4 -50.11 64.15 -156.34
N ALA A 5 -49.62 64.72 -155.24
CA ALA A 5 -49.25 63.92 -154.07
C ALA A 5 -50.49 63.18 -153.55
N LYS A 6 -50.29 61.91 -153.14
CA LYS A 6 -51.31 61.14 -152.45
C LYS A 6 -51.54 61.71 -151.05
N GLU A 7 -52.79 61.69 -150.61
CA GLU A 7 -53.18 61.95 -149.23
C GLU A 7 -52.70 60.80 -148.32
N ASP A 8 -52.46 61.09 -147.05
CA ASP A 8 -52.04 60.12 -146.05
C ASP A 8 -53.25 59.51 -145.31
N SER A 9 -53.10 58.29 -144.81
CA SER A 9 -54.18 57.58 -144.11
C SER A 9 -54.36 58.08 -142.66
N VAL A 10 -55.57 58.01 -142.13
CA VAL A 10 -55.82 58.35 -140.71
C VAL A 10 -55.18 57.28 -139.79
N PRO A 11 -54.45 57.66 -138.73
CA PRO A 11 -53.92 56.69 -137.76
C PRO A 11 -55.02 55.86 -137.08
N PRO A 12 -54.78 54.55 -136.85
CA PRO A 12 -55.72 53.71 -136.11
C PRO A 12 -55.65 54.00 -134.61
N THR A 13 -56.72 53.75 -133.87
CA THR A 13 -56.64 53.65 -132.39
C THR A 13 -56.21 52.24 -132.00
N ILE A 14 -55.67 52.09 -130.79
CA ILE A 14 -55.36 50.79 -130.20
C ILE A 14 -55.91 50.77 -128.77
N ASN A 15 -56.62 49.70 -128.41
CA ASN A 15 -57.15 49.51 -127.07
C ASN A 15 -56.02 49.18 -126.06
N PRO A 16 -56.21 49.47 -124.75
CA PRO A 16 -55.31 49.00 -123.70
C PRO A 16 -55.12 47.48 -123.73
N VAL A 17 -53.89 47.03 -123.47
CA VAL A 17 -53.51 45.61 -123.44
C VAL A 17 -52.97 45.27 -122.06
N ASN A 18 -53.42 44.16 -121.50
CA ASN A 18 -53.08 43.67 -120.15
C ASN A 18 -52.15 42.45 -120.24
N PRO A 19 -51.37 42.15 -119.19
CA PRO A 19 -50.59 40.91 -119.13
C PRO A 19 -51.47 39.67 -119.36
N GLY A 20 -51.08 38.84 -120.33
CA GLY A 20 -51.80 37.62 -120.73
C GLY A 20 -52.79 37.78 -121.89
N ASP A 21 -53.10 39.01 -122.34
CA ASP A 21 -54.01 39.22 -123.47
C ASP A 21 -53.45 38.59 -124.78
N THR A 22 -54.30 37.91 -125.54
CA THR A 22 -53.93 37.12 -126.74
C THR A 22 -54.42 37.72 -128.07
N THR A 23 -55.11 38.86 -128.00
CA THR A 23 -55.54 39.64 -129.15
C THR A 23 -55.38 41.12 -128.86
N ILE A 24 -54.98 41.89 -129.87
CA ILE A 24 -54.97 43.35 -129.85
C ILE A 24 -55.93 43.89 -130.89
N GLY A 25 -56.54 45.05 -130.65
CA GLY A 25 -57.50 45.64 -131.56
C GLY A 25 -57.79 47.10 -131.26
N GLY A 26 -58.62 47.71 -132.08
CA GLY A 26 -59.00 49.12 -131.98
C GLY A 26 -59.90 49.53 -133.13
N GLU A 27 -59.89 50.82 -133.44
CA GLU A 27 -60.68 51.43 -134.51
C GLU A 27 -59.78 51.98 -135.63
N GLY A 28 -60.37 52.16 -136.81
CA GLY A 28 -59.73 52.65 -138.02
C GLY A 28 -60.76 53.04 -139.08
N THR A 29 -60.29 53.40 -140.27
CA THR A 29 -61.15 53.78 -141.41
C THR A 29 -61.56 52.53 -142.21
N PRO A 30 -62.87 52.24 -142.34
CA PRO A 30 -63.38 51.04 -143.03
C PRO A 30 -62.82 50.85 -144.44
N GLY A 31 -62.41 49.61 -144.77
CA GLY A 31 -61.87 49.27 -146.09
C GLY A 31 -60.37 49.59 -146.26
N GLY A 32 -59.71 50.17 -145.26
CA GLY A 32 -58.26 50.15 -145.14
C GLY A 32 -57.73 48.84 -144.51
N THR A 33 -56.42 48.77 -144.32
CA THR A 33 -55.76 47.71 -143.53
C THR A 33 -54.90 48.32 -142.43
N VAL A 34 -54.88 47.71 -141.24
CA VAL A 34 -53.96 48.06 -140.16
C VAL A 34 -52.85 47.02 -140.07
N THR A 35 -51.61 47.49 -140.08
CA THR A 35 -50.39 46.71 -139.82
C THR A 35 -49.93 46.98 -138.40
N VAL A 36 -49.98 45.96 -137.55
CA VAL A 36 -49.49 45.99 -136.16
C VAL A 36 -48.09 45.40 -136.11
N THR A 37 -47.13 46.19 -135.65
CA THR A 37 -45.79 45.76 -135.27
C THR A 37 -45.83 45.22 -133.84
N LEU A 38 -45.31 44.02 -133.65
CA LEU A 38 -45.20 43.31 -132.38
C LEU A 38 -43.88 43.67 -131.65
N PRO A 39 -43.74 43.34 -130.35
CA PRO A 39 -42.53 43.65 -129.56
C PRO A 39 -41.22 43.03 -130.09
N ASP A 40 -41.31 41.96 -130.88
CA ASP A 40 -40.18 41.30 -131.54
C ASP A 40 -39.82 41.92 -132.91
N GLY A 41 -40.56 42.93 -133.35
CA GLY A 41 -40.41 43.59 -134.65
C GLY A 41 -41.16 42.92 -135.81
N ASN A 42 -41.82 41.77 -135.61
CA ASN A 42 -42.65 41.17 -136.65
C ASN A 42 -43.96 41.97 -136.85
N THR A 43 -44.54 41.89 -138.04
CA THR A 43 -45.76 42.64 -138.39
C THR A 43 -46.93 41.75 -138.77
N VAL A 44 -48.12 42.04 -138.23
CA VAL A 44 -49.39 41.39 -138.56
C VAL A 44 -50.32 42.42 -139.22
N THR A 45 -50.71 42.19 -140.47
CA THR A 45 -51.62 43.07 -141.20
C THR A 45 -53.03 42.48 -141.28
N VAL A 46 -54.04 43.25 -140.88
CA VAL A 46 -55.46 42.87 -140.86
C VAL A 46 -56.32 43.94 -141.55
N PRO A 47 -57.46 43.58 -142.17
CA PRO A 47 -58.40 44.56 -142.70
C PRO A 47 -59.10 45.33 -141.57
N VAL A 48 -59.49 46.58 -141.85
CA VAL A 48 -60.47 47.31 -141.04
C VAL A 48 -61.87 46.93 -141.50
N ASN A 49 -62.68 46.44 -140.58
CA ASN A 49 -64.04 45.98 -140.82
C ASN A 49 -64.97 47.12 -141.27
N PRO A 50 -66.13 46.81 -141.89
CA PRO A 50 -67.12 47.81 -142.29
C PRO A 50 -67.70 48.67 -141.16
N ASP A 51 -67.57 48.23 -139.91
CA ASP A 51 -67.97 48.97 -138.69
C ASP A 51 -66.87 49.88 -138.12
N GLY A 52 -65.66 49.87 -138.71
CA GLY A 52 -64.49 50.62 -138.27
C GLY A 52 -63.56 49.86 -137.31
N THR A 53 -63.93 48.66 -136.85
CA THR A 53 -63.09 47.88 -135.93
C THR A 53 -61.98 47.12 -136.67
N TRP A 54 -60.90 46.78 -135.96
CA TRP A 54 -59.91 45.80 -136.39
C TRP A 54 -59.37 45.01 -135.18
N THR A 55 -58.96 43.76 -135.43
CA THR A 55 -58.36 42.89 -134.40
C THR A 55 -57.27 42.02 -135.02
N ALA A 56 -56.12 41.91 -134.37
CA ALA A 56 -55.01 41.04 -134.72
C ALA A 56 -54.68 40.07 -133.56
N PRO A 57 -54.34 38.79 -133.85
CA PRO A 57 -53.85 37.87 -132.83
C PRO A 57 -52.42 38.25 -132.40
N ILE A 58 -52.12 38.06 -131.12
CA ILE A 58 -50.77 38.26 -130.55
C ILE A 58 -50.37 37.05 -129.70
N THR A 59 -49.07 36.88 -129.46
CA THR A 59 -48.61 36.03 -128.35
C THR A 59 -49.08 36.64 -127.02
N PRO A 60 -49.38 35.84 -125.98
CA PRO A 60 -49.82 36.35 -124.68
C PRO A 60 -48.95 37.50 -124.20
N ALA A 61 -49.55 38.67 -124.06
CA ALA A 61 -48.83 39.92 -123.87
C ALA A 61 -48.09 39.94 -122.52
N LYS A 62 -46.84 40.41 -122.50
CA LYS A 62 -46.01 40.45 -121.29
C LYS A 62 -45.92 41.87 -120.72
N PRO A 63 -45.73 42.02 -119.40
CA PRO A 63 -45.46 43.32 -118.78
C PRO A 63 -44.33 44.08 -119.49
N GLY A 64 -44.64 45.26 -120.04
CA GLY A 64 -43.70 46.08 -120.83
C GLY A 64 -43.66 45.81 -122.35
N ASP A 65 -44.36 44.79 -122.87
CA ASP A 65 -44.51 44.59 -124.32
C ASP A 65 -45.16 45.82 -124.96
N THR A 66 -44.64 46.28 -126.09
CA THR A 66 -45.15 47.46 -126.82
C THR A 66 -45.56 47.09 -128.23
N TYR A 67 -46.79 47.45 -128.60
CA TYR A 67 -47.40 47.18 -129.90
C TYR A 67 -47.65 48.50 -130.64
N THR A 68 -47.40 48.52 -131.95
CA THR A 68 -47.47 49.76 -132.76
C THR A 68 -48.26 49.54 -134.05
N GLY A 69 -49.37 50.26 -134.25
CA GLY A 69 -50.28 50.13 -135.38
C GLY A 69 -50.19 51.28 -136.39
N THR A 70 -50.14 50.94 -137.68
CA THR A 70 -50.23 51.89 -138.81
C THR A 70 -51.35 51.48 -139.76
N GLN A 71 -52.14 52.42 -140.26
CA GLN A 71 -53.22 52.16 -141.22
C GLN A 71 -52.76 52.47 -142.65
N THR A 72 -53.34 51.80 -143.65
CA THR A 72 -53.24 52.19 -145.06
C THR A 72 -54.61 52.08 -145.75
N GLU A 73 -55.10 53.18 -146.31
CA GLU A 73 -56.35 53.26 -147.08
C GLU A 73 -56.08 53.09 -148.60
N PRO A 74 -57.02 52.53 -149.38
CA PRO A 74 -56.83 52.33 -150.82
C PRO A 74 -56.52 53.62 -151.59
N GLY A 75 -55.32 53.71 -152.14
CA GLY A 75 -54.87 54.85 -152.94
C GLY A 75 -54.11 55.93 -152.17
N LYS A 76 -54.13 55.90 -150.84
CA LYS A 76 -53.37 56.79 -149.95
C LYS A 76 -51.96 56.26 -149.64
N ASN A 77 -51.18 57.02 -148.88
CA ASN A 77 -49.98 56.54 -148.19
C ASN A 77 -50.35 55.99 -146.79
N PRO A 78 -49.48 55.20 -146.12
CA PRO A 78 -49.70 54.78 -144.74
C PRO A 78 -49.84 55.97 -143.77
N SER A 79 -50.48 55.73 -142.62
CA SER A 79 -50.62 56.70 -141.54
C SER A 79 -49.33 56.83 -140.70
N ASP A 80 -49.28 57.88 -139.89
CA ASP A 80 -48.42 57.89 -138.68
C ASP A 80 -48.78 56.70 -137.75
N PRO A 81 -47.81 56.19 -136.96
CA PRO A 81 -48.03 55.10 -136.02
C PRO A 81 -48.69 55.53 -134.70
N THR A 82 -49.65 54.73 -134.23
CA THR A 82 -50.14 54.74 -132.84
C THR A 82 -49.48 53.59 -132.07
N SER A 83 -49.25 53.72 -130.76
CA SER A 83 -48.71 52.62 -129.94
C SER A 83 -49.39 52.47 -128.58
N VAL A 84 -49.26 51.26 -128.00
CA VAL A 84 -49.70 50.92 -126.64
C VAL A 84 -48.67 50.00 -125.99
N THR A 85 -48.44 50.17 -124.68
CA THR A 85 -47.52 49.37 -123.87
C THR A 85 -48.27 48.69 -122.74
N VAL A 86 -48.00 47.41 -122.51
CA VAL A 86 -48.58 46.63 -121.41
C VAL A 86 -48.01 47.13 -120.07
N PRO A 87 -48.82 47.37 -119.04
CA PRO A 87 -48.33 47.84 -117.74
C PRO A 87 -47.43 46.80 -117.05
N LYS A 88 -46.54 47.30 -116.17
CA LYS A 88 -45.70 46.52 -115.26
C LYS A 88 -46.13 46.70 -113.81
N THR A 89 -45.88 45.68 -113.00
CA THR A 89 -45.95 45.71 -111.52
C THR A 89 -44.54 45.70 -110.91
N GLN A 90 -44.42 46.01 -109.63
CA GLN A 90 -43.12 46.00 -108.94
C GLN A 90 -42.57 44.58 -108.77
N ALA A 91 -43.41 43.55 -108.67
CA ALA A 91 -42.99 42.15 -108.77
C ALA A 91 -42.41 41.75 -110.15
N ASP A 92 -42.67 42.52 -111.22
CA ASP A 92 -42.03 42.29 -112.53
C ASP A 92 -40.63 42.94 -112.64
N ASP A 93 -40.30 43.89 -111.76
CA ASP A 93 -39.06 44.69 -111.81
C ASP A 93 -38.09 44.41 -110.64
N PHE A 94 -38.58 43.81 -109.53
CA PHE A 94 -37.78 43.47 -108.36
C PHE A 94 -37.70 41.95 -108.14
N THR A 95 -36.73 41.50 -107.32
CA THR A 95 -36.63 40.09 -106.93
C THR A 95 -36.03 39.99 -105.52
N PRO A 96 -36.78 39.50 -104.52
CA PRO A 96 -36.33 39.37 -103.15
C PRO A 96 -35.55 38.07 -102.94
N LYS A 97 -34.57 38.10 -102.04
CA LYS A 97 -33.57 37.03 -101.84
C LYS A 97 -33.59 36.51 -100.41
N GLY A 98 -34.00 35.26 -100.25
CA GLY A 98 -34.06 34.57 -98.96
C GLY A 98 -32.70 34.41 -98.28
N GLN A 99 -32.70 34.33 -96.95
CA GLN A 99 -31.57 33.91 -96.12
C GLN A 99 -32.05 33.15 -94.87
N ASP A 100 -31.16 32.40 -94.23
CA ASP A 100 -31.46 31.70 -92.99
C ASP A 100 -31.66 32.68 -91.81
N VAL A 101 -32.63 32.39 -90.95
CA VAL A 101 -32.95 33.20 -89.76
C VAL A 101 -32.62 32.41 -88.49
N PRO A 102 -31.66 32.83 -87.65
CA PRO A 102 -31.34 32.13 -86.41
C PRO A 102 -32.40 32.36 -85.33
N ALA A 103 -32.70 31.32 -84.54
CA ALA A 103 -33.60 31.36 -83.40
C ALA A 103 -33.14 30.40 -82.29
N LYS A 104 -33.61 30.61 -81.07
CA LYS A 104 -33.59 29.62 -79.98
C LYS A 104 -34.96 28.97 -79.83
N VAL A 105 -35.02 27.87 -79.07
CA VAL A 105 -36.29 27.27 -78.68
C VAL A 105 -37.17 28.29 -77.96
N GLY A 106 -38.35 28.57 -78.51
CA GLY A 106 -39.33 29.54 -77.98
C GLY A 106 -39.19 30.99 -78.46
N ASP A 107 -38.19 31.34 -79.28
CA ASP A 107 -38.07 32.69 -79.86
C ASP A 107 -39.16 32.95 -80.93
N THR A 108 -39.51 34.21 -81.16
CA THR A 108 -40.39 34.63 -82.27
C THR A 108 -39.59 35.41 -83.33
N PRO A 109 -39.05 34.74 -84.37
CA PRO A 109 -38.24 35.39 -85.41
C PRO A 109 -39.11 36.25 -86.34
N LYS A 110 -38.52 37.28 -86.95
CA LYS A 110 -39.23 38.18 -87.86
C LYS A 110 -39.11 37.76 -89.33
N ALA A 111 -40.19 37.92 -90.09
CA ALA A 111 -40.19 37.73 -91.54
C ALA A 111 -39.22 38.66 -92.28
N GLU A 112 -39.06 39.91 -91.80
CA GLU A 112 -38.09 40.86 -92.38
C GLU A 112 -36.63 40.38 -92.30
N ASP A 113 -36.28 39.49 -91.38
CA ASP A 113 -34.91 39.00 -91.23
C ASP A 113 -34.61 37.81 -92.16
N GLY A 114 -35.65 37.23 -92.78
CA GLY A 114 -35.52 36.25 -93.86
C GLY A 114 -35.14 36.85 -95.23
N ILE A 115 -35.15 38.18 -95.41
CA ILE A 115 -34.85 38.83 -96.70
C ILE A 115 -33.51 39.56 -96.65
N SER A 116 -32.50 38.97 -97.31
CA SER A 116 -31.12 39.50 -97.35
C SER A 116 -31.01 40.86 -98.05
N ASN A 117 -31.76 41.08 -99.13
CA ASN A 117 -31.71 42.29 -99.93
C ASN A 117 -32.84 43.30 -99.62
N LYS A 118 -33.37 43.33 -98.38
CA LYS A 118 -34.49 44.23 -98.04
C LYS A 118 -34.22 45.72 -98.29
N GLY A 119 -32.96 46.14 -98.30
CA GLY A 119 -32.55 47.51 -98.67
C GLY A 119 -32.54 47.82 -100.17
N ASP A 120 -32.61 46.82 -101.05
CA ASP A 120 -32.66 46.99 -102.52
C ASP A 120 -34.11 47.11 -103.04
N LEU A 121 -35.12 46.89 -102.18
CA LEU A 121 -36.53 46.82 -102.54
C LEU A 121 -37.24 48.19 -102.37
N PRO A 122 -38.41 48.42 -103.01
CA PRO A 122 -39.13 49.67 -102.94
C PRO A 122 -39.48 50.12 -101.51
N SER A 123 -39.33 51.42 -101.23
CA SER A 123 -39.73 52.01 -99.96
C SER A 123 -41.24 51.83 -99.73
N GLY A 124 -41.62 51.15 -98.64
CA GLY A 124 -42.99 50.75 -98.35
C GLY A 124 -43.28 49.27 -98.61
N THR A 125 -42.30 48.49 -99.07
CA THR A 125 -42.39 47.02 -99.10
C THR A 125 -42.54 46.46 -97.68
N THR A 126 -43.45 45.50 -97.49
CA THR A 126 -43.66 44.80 -96.21
C THR A 126 -43.29 43.32 -96.29
N TYR A 127 -43.02 42.72 -95.12
CA TYR A 127 -42.57 41.33 -94.96
C TYR A 127 -43.43 40.66 -93.90
N GLU A 128 -44.16 39.62 -94.28
CA GLU A 128 -45.02 38.84 -93.38
C GLU A 128 -44.68 37.35 -93.49
N TRP A 129 -44.82 36.59 -92.40
CA TRP A 129 -44.73 35.13 -92.49
C TRP A 129 -46.00 34.59 -93.15
N LYS A 130 -45.85 33.66 -94.11
CA LYS A 130 -46.99 32.97 -94.73
C LYS A 130 -47.73 32.09 -93.71
N ASP A 131 -46.95 31.39 -92.89
CA ASP A 131 -47.34 30.64 -91.70
C ASP A 131 -46.25 30.91 -90.64
N GLU A 132 -46.60 31.07 -89.37
CA GLU A 132 -45.60 31.35 -88.32
C GLU A 132 -44.68 30.13 -88.10
N PRO A 133 -43.34 30.33 -88.04
CA PRO A 133 -42.40 29.23 -87.91
C PRO A 133 -42.40 28.61 -86.51
N ASP A 134 -42.55 27.28 -86.43
CA ASP A 134 -42.44 26.52 -85.19
C ASP A 134 -41.03 26.58 -84.59
N THR A 135 -40.88 27.32 -83.51
CA THR A 135 -39.66 27.37 -82.69
C THR A 135 -39.74 26.55 -81.40
N THR A 136 -40.79 25.76 -81.16
CA THR A 136 -40.91 25.01 -79.89
C THR A 136 -40.00 23.78 -79.82
N THR A 137 -39.35 23.41 -80.93
CA THR A 137 -38.39 22.29 -81.00
C THR A 137 -37.16 22.65 -81.85
N PRO A 138 -35.94 22.21 -81.46
CA PRO A 138 -34.72 22.48 -82.23
C PRO A 138 -34.74 21.90 -83.65
N GLY A 139 -33.93 22.50 -84.53
CA GLY A 139 -33.70 22.04 -85.90
C GLY A 139 -33.90 23.12 -86.96
N ASP A 140 -33.63 22.76 -88.21
CA ASP A 140 -33.88 23.59 -89.39
C ASP A 140 -35.37 23.49 -89.78
N LYS A 141 -36.08 24.63 -89.74
CA LYS A 141 -37.52 24.75 -89.99
C LYS A 141 -37.76 25.50 -91.31
N PRO A 142 -38.41 24.91 -92.32
CA PRO A 142 -38.76 25.63 -93.54
C PRO A 142 -39.86 26.66 -93.25
N ALA A 143 -39.71 27.88 -93.76
CA ALA A 143 -40.69 28.95 -93.67
C ALA A 143 -40.77 29.72 -95.01
N THR A 144 -41.76 30.60 -95.16
CA THR A 144 -41.93 31.43 -96.36
C THR A 144 -42.28 32.86 -95.96
N VAL A 145 -41.52 33.82 -96.48
CA VAL A 145 -41.80 35.25 -96.35
C VAL A 145 -42.65 35.69 -97.52
N VAL A 146 -43.81 36.29 -97.25
CA VAL A 146 -44.60 37.02 -98.24
C VAL A 146 -44.06 38.45 -98.29
N VAL A 147 -43.52 38.82 -99.44
CA VAL A 147 -43.03 40.18 -99.72
C VAL A 147 -44.13 40.92 -100.45
N THR A 148 -44.64 42.02 -99.89
CA THR A 148 -45.72 42.81 -100.52
C THR A 148 -45.19 44.19 -100.91
N TYR A 149 -45.31 44.54 -102.19
CA TYR A 149 -44.82 45.81 -102.73
C TYR A 149 -45.85 46.95 -102.58
N PRO A 150 -45.41 48.22 -102.61
CA PRO A 150 -46.27 49.41 -102.58
C PRO A 150 -47.40 49.49 -103.62
N ASP A 151 -47.32 48.78 -104.74
CA ASP A 151 -48.39 48.72 -105.75
C ASP A 151 -49.42 47.58 -105.51
N GLY A 152 -49.21 46.77 -104.47
CA GLY A 152 -50.03 45.61 -104.13
C GLY A 152 -49.59 44.29 -104.76
N SER A 153 -48.58 44.29 -105.65
CA SER A 153 -47.97 43.06 -106.15
C SER A 153 -47.18 42.33 -105.05
N LYS A 154 -46.92 41.03 -105.22
CA LYS A 154 -46.32 40.18 -104.18
C LYS A 154 -45.38 39.11 -104.73
N ASP A 155 -44.36 38.78 -103.93
CA ASP A 155 -43.50 37.60 -104.08
C ASP A 155 -43.63 36.67 -102.85
N GLU A 156 -43.35 35.39 -103.03
CA GLU A 156 -43.18 34.42 -101.93
C GLU A 156 -41.74 33.87 -101.91
N VAL A 157 -41.06 34.02 -100.78
CA VAL A 157 -39.64 33.67 -100.63
C VAL A 157 -39.45 32.55 -99.61
N PRO A 158 -39.03 31.34 -100.01
CA PRO A 158 -38.70 30.27 -99.07
C PRO A 158 -37.39 30.56 -98.33
N VAL A 159 -37.38 30.28 -97.02
CA VAL A 159 -36.24 30.50 -96.10
C VAL A 159 -36.18 29.39 -95.05
N THR A 160 -35.07 29.32 -94.30
CA THR A 160 -34.92 28.39 -93.15
C THR A 160 -34.85 29.17 -91.85
N VAL A 161 -35.67 28.83 -90.86
CA VAL A 161 -35.48 29.25 -89.46
C VAL A 161 -34.65 28.19 -88.75
N LYS A 162 -33.52 28.57 -88.18
CA LYS A 162 -32.56 27.64 -87.55
C LYS A 162 -32.68 27.69 -86.04
N VAL A 163 -33.44 26.76 -85.47
CA VAL A 163 -33.81 26.73 -84.05
C VAL A 163 -32.77 25.96 -83.24
N THR A 164 -32.13 26.62 -82.28
CA THR A 164 -31.09 26.04 -81.43
C THR A 164 -31.60 25.74 -80.01
N ALA A 165 -31.17 24.60 -79.46
CA ALA A 165 -31.42 24.24 -78.07
C ALA A 165 -30.49 25.04 -77.13
N PRO A 166 -30.90 25.29 -75.86
CA PRO A 166 -29.94 25.59 -74.80
C PRO A 166 -29.03 24.39 -74.51
N THR A 167 -27.84 24.64 -73.95
CA THR A 167 -26.97 23.58 -73.43
C THR A 167 -27.53 23.04 -72.10
N PRO A 168 -27.46 21.71 -71.85
CA PRO A 168 -27.71 21.13 -70.53
C PRO A 168 -26.71 21.63 -69.49
N GLN A 169 -27.16 21.85 -68.25
CA GLN A 169 -26.27 22.26 -67.15
C GLN A 169 -25.23 21.18 -66.79
N ALA A 170 -25.52 19.91 -67.04
CA ALA A 170 -24.52 18.83 -66.94
C ALA A 170 -23.32 18.96 -67.91
N ASP A 171 -23.44 19.73 -69.00
CA ASP A 171 -22.29 20.02 -69.89
C ASP A 171 -21.44 21.20 -69.38
N ASP A 172 -22.02 22.09 -68.56
CA ASP A 172 -21.38 23.30 -68.03
C ASP A 172 -20.77 23.11 -66.62
N PHE A 173 -21.22 22.10 -65.86
CA PHE A 173 -20.78 21.81 -64.49
C PHE A 173 -20.08 20.45 -64.39
N THR A 174 -19.37 20.20 -63.27
CA THR A 174 -18.77 18.89 -63.00
C THR A 174 -18.74 18.62 -61.49
N PRO A 175 -19.57 17.69 -60.98
CA PRO A 175 -19.62 17.35 -59.57
C PRO A 175 -18.47 16.40 -59.19
N LYS A 176 -17.95 16.54 -57.97
CA LYS A 176 -16.73 15.87 -57.49
C LYS A 176 -17.05 14.97 -56.30
N GLY A 177 -16.95 13.66 -56.52
CA GLY A 177 -17.16 12.64 -55.50
C GLY A 177 -16.15 12.74 -54.34
N GLN A 178 -16.58 12.29 -53.16
CA GLN A 178 -15.74 12.07 -51.99
C GLN A 178 -16.22 10.85 -51.19
N ASP A 179 -15.35 10.31 -50.32
CA ASP A 179 -15.72 9.21 -49.42
C ASP A 179 -16.74 9.67 -48.37
N VAL A 180 -17.73 8.82 -48.08
CA VAL A 180 -18.78 9.09 -47.08
C VAL A 180 -18.59 8.14 -45.88
N PRO A 181 -18.24 8.62 -44.68
CA PRO A 181 -18.11 7.76 -43.51
C PRO A 181 -19.48 7.32 -43.00
N ALA A 182 -19.57 6.05 -42.58
CA ALA A 182 -20.76 5.46 -41.95
C ALA A 182 -20.34 4.43 -40.88
N LYS A 183 -21.24 4.14 -39.94
CA LYS A 183 -21.18 2.96 -39.07
C LYS A 183 -22.12 1.87 -39.57
N VAL A 184 -21.97 0.66 -39.04
CA VAL A 184 -22.92 -0.43 -39.29
C VAL A 184 -24.34 0.00 -38.88
N GLY A 185 -25.26 -0.02 -39.84
CA GLY A 185 -26.67 0.37 -39.67
C GLY A 185 -26.99 1.86 -39.87
N ASP A 186 -26.01 2.72 -40.14
CA ASP A 186 -26.27 4.14 -40.46
C ASP A 186 -26.99 4.30 -41.82
N THR A 187 -27.73 5.40 -42.01
CA THR A 187 -28.28 5.80 -43.32
C THR A 187 -27.55 7.05 -43.83
N PRO A 188 -26.43 6.91 -44.57
CA PRO A 188 -25.66 8.04 -45.08
C PRO A 188 -26.43 8.78 -46.18
N LYS A 189 -26.16 10.08 -46.35
CA LYS A 189 -26.83 10.91 -47.37
C LYS A 189 -26.02 11.01 -48.67
N ALA A 190 -26.73 11.02 -49.80
CA ALA A 190 -26.14 11.28 -51.11
C ALA A 190 -25.50 12.68 -51.21
N GLU A 191 -26.05 13.69 -50.53
CA GLU A 191 -25.47 15.04 -50.50
C GLU A 191 -24.08 15.11 -49.85
N ASP A 192 -23.70 14.12 -49.03
CA ASP A 192 -22.39 14.09 -48.37
C ASP A 192 -21.32 13.40 -49.24
N GLY A 193 -21.74 12.72 -50.32
CA GLY A 193 -20.83 12.20 -51.35
C GLY A 193 -20.31 13.25 -52.33
N ILE A 194 -20.82 14.50 -52.32
CA ILE A 194 -20.40 15.56 -53.25
C ILE A 194 -19.62 16.66 -52.52
N SER A 195 -18.31 16.71 -52.77
CA SER A 195 -17.38 17.66 -52.14
C SER A 195 -17.62 19.12 -52.55
N ASN A 196 -17.99 19.36 -53.82
CA ASN A 196 -18.17 20.70 -54.37
C ASN A 196 -19.63 21.15 -54.46
N LYS A 197 -20.50 20.71 -53.55
CA LYS A 197 -21.94 21.05 -53.57
C LYS A 197 -22.25 22.56 -53.53
N GLY A 198 -21.30 23.39 -53.06
CA GLY A 198 -21.41 24.85 -53.11
C GLY A 198 -21.03 25.52 -54.45
N ASP A 199 -20.39 24.79 -55.37
CA ASP A 199 -19.99 25.28 -56.70
C ASP A 199 -21.08 25.04 -57.77
N LEU A 200 -22.13 24.28 -57.43
CA LEU A 200 -23.19 23.82 -58.35
C LEU A 200 -24.41 24.78 -58.32
N PRO A 201 -25.29 24.74 -59.35
CA PRO A 201 -26.46 25.61 -59.42
C PRO A 201 -27.39 25.53 -58.19
N ALA A 202 -27.90 26.68 -57.77
CA ALA A 202 -28.89 26.74 -56.70
C ALA A 202 -30.19 26.02 -57.14
N GLY A 203 -30.54 24.94 -56.42
CA GLY A 203 -31.64 24.04 -56.76
C GLY A 203 -31.22 22.66 -57.26
N THR A 204 -29.91 22.40 -57.43
CA THR A 204 -29.39 21.05 -57.66
C THR A 204 -29.72 20.12 -56.48
N THR A 205 -30.15 18.89 -56.77
CA THR A 205 -30.46 17.84 -55.77
C THR A 205 -29.52 16.64 -55.87
N TYR A 206 -29.46 15.85 -54.81
CA TYR A 206 -28.57 14.69 -54.65
C TYR A 206 -29.36 13.49 -54.15
N GLU A 207 -29.38 12.40 -54.92
CA GLU A 207 -30.07 11.15 -54.57
C GLU A 207 -29.10 9.97 -54.72
N TRP A 208 -29.30 8.91 -53.94
CA TRP A 208 -28.57 7.66 -54.17
C TRP A 208 -29.18 6.94 -55.37
N LYS A 209 -28.35 6.41 -56.28
CA LYS A 209 -28.82 5.59 -57.40
C LYS A 209 -29.42 4.26 -56.93
N ASP A 210 -28.74 3.65 -55.96
CA ASP A 210 -29.15 2.49 -55.18
C ASP A 210 -28.72 2.80 -53.72
N GLU A 211 -29.53 2.46 -52.72
CA GLU A 211 -29.18 2.74 -51.32
C GLU A 211 -27.95 1.90 -50.88
N PRO A 212 -26.92 2.52 -50.26
CA PRO A 212 -25.70 1.81 -49.89
C PRO A 212 -25.92 0.85 -48.71
N ASP A 213 -25.50 -0.40 -48.85
CA ASP A 213 -25.55 -1.41 -47.79
C ASP A 213 -24.60 -1.07 -46.64
N THR A 214 -25.15 -0.57 -45.54
CA THR A 214 -24.44 -0.35 -44.26
C THR A 214 -24.60 -1.49 -43.26
N THR A 215 -25.22 -2.63 -43.62
CA THR A 215 -25.46 -3.73 -42.66
C THR A 215 -24.19 -4.51 -42.29
N THR A 216 -23.12 -4.36 -43.08
CA THR A 216 -21.83 -5.03 -42.85
C THR A 216 -20.66 -4.07 -43.08
N PRO A 217 -19.57 -4.16 -42.28
CA PRO A 217 -18.39 -3.30 -42.43
C PRO A 217 -17.69 -3.43 -43.79
N GLY A 218 -16.96 -2.38 -44.17
CA GLY A 218 -16.10 -2.32 -45.35
C GLY A 218 -16.34 -1.10 -46.24
N ASP A 219 -15.51 -0.97 -47.27
CA ASP A 219 -15.66 0.03 -48.33
C ASP A 219 -16.75 -0.42 -49.32
N LYS A 220 -17.86 0.32 -49.38
CA LYS A 220 -19.03 0.03 -50.21
C LYS A 220 -19.07 1.00 -51.41
N PRO A 221 -19.00 0.53 -52.67
CA PRO A 221 -19.17 1.42 -53.82
C PRO A 221 -20.63 1.89 -53.91
N ALA A 222 -20.82 3.18 -54.14
CA ALA A 222 -22.14 3.79 -54.34
C ALA A 222 -22.08 4.89 -55.42
N THR A 223 -23.24 5.30 -55.93
CA THR A 223 -23.34 6.36 -56.95
C THR A 223 -24.34 7.42 -56.52
N VAL A 224 -23.90 8.67 -56.47
CA VAL A 224 -24.78 9.84 -56.30
C VAL A 224 -25.29 10.27 -57.66
N VAL A 225 -26.61 10.37 -57.81
CA VAL A 225 -27.26 11.05 -58.93
C VAL A 225 -27.41 12.52 -58.57
N VAL A 226 -26.71 13.38 -59.32
CA VAL A 226 -26.81 14.83 -59.20
C VAL A 226 -27.82 15.31 -60.23
N THR A 227 -28.89 15.99 -59.82
CA THR A 227 -29.92 16.50 -60.73
C THR A 227 -29.94 18.02 -60.71
N TYR A 228 -29.78 18.65 -61.87
CA TYR A 228 -29.72 20.11 -62.02
C TYR A 228 -31.11 20.76 -62.17
N PRO A 229 -31.25 22.07 -61.88
CA PRO A 229 -32.49 22.83 -62.07
C PRO A 229 -33.13 22.78 -63.46
N ASP A 230 -32.37 22.48 -64.52
CA ASP A 230 -32.88 22.31 -65.89
C ASP A 230 -33.39 20.87 -66.18
N GLY A 231 -33.22 19.94 -65.24
CA GLY A 231 -33.56 18.53 -65.37
C GLY A 231 -32.43 17.64 -65.94
N SER A 232 -31.29 18.20 -66.32
CA SER A 232 -30.09 17.43 -66.68
C SER A 232 -29.48 16.74 -65.44
N LYS A 233 -28.65 15.72 -65.65
CA LYS A 233 -28.12 14.88 -64.56
C LYS A 233 -26.68 14.40 -64.80
N ASP A 234 -25.95 14.26 -63.70
CA ASP A 234 -24.66 13.56 -63.61
C ASP A 234 -24.78 12.33 -62.70
N GLU A 235 -23.91 11.33 -62.92
CA GLU A 235 -23.71 10.19 -62.01
C GLU A 235 -22.27 10.20 -61.47
N VAL A 236 -22.14 10.26 -60.14
CA VAL A 236 -20.85 10.39 -59.45
C VAL A 236 -20.57 9.15 -58.60
N PRO A 237 -19.56 8.32 -58.96
CA PRO A 237 -19.15 7.20 -58.12
C PRO A 237 -18.42 7.70 -56.86
N VAL A 238 -18.76 7.11 -55.72
CA VAL A 238 -18.20 7.38 -54.39
C VAL A 238 -18.02 6.09 -53.60
N THR A 239 -17.33 6.16 -52.46
CA THR A 239 -17.20 5.04 -51.52
C THR A 239 -17.86 5.39 -50.19
N VAL A 240 -18.83 4.60 -49.74
CA VAL A 240 -19.36 4.65 -48.38
C VAL A 240 -18.47 3.75 -47.51
N LYS A 241 -17.80 4.33 -46.52
CA LYS A 241 -16.84 3.63 -45.66
C LYS A 241 -17.52 3.20 -44.37
N VAL A 242 -18.01 1.96 -44.34
CA VAL A 242 -18.77 1.40 -43.23
C VAL A 242 -17.81 0.84 -42.18
N THR A 243 -17.68 1.55 -41.07
CA THR A 243 -16.88 1.12 -39.92
C THR A 243 -17.70 0.18 -39.01
N ALA A 244 -17.07 -0.90 -38.56
CA ALA A 244 -17.60 -1.69 -37.46
C ALA A 244 -17.62 -0.85 -36.17
N PRO A 245 -18.55 -1.11 -35.22
CA PRO A 245 -18.27 -0.79 -33.82
C PRO A 245 -17.02 -1.56 -33.35
N THR A 246 -16.31 -1.02 -32.37
CA THR A 246 -15.30 -1.79 -31.63
C THR A 246 -15.98 -2.94 -30.87
N PRO A 247 -15.42 -4.16 -30.90
CA PRO A 247 -15.78 -5.21 -29.96
C PRO A 247 -15.62 -4.72 -28.52
N GLN A 248 -16.54 -5.07 -27.63
CA GLN A 248 -16.42 -4.70 -26.21
C GLN A 248 -15.19 -5.33 -25.54
N ALA A 249 -14.69 -6.47 -26.04
CA ALA A 249 -13.39 -7.04 -25.65
C ALA A 249 -12.16 -6.14 -25.98
N ASP A 250 -12.26 -5.19 -26.91
CA ASP A 250 -11.19 -4.22 -27.18
C ASP A 250 -11.26 -3.00 -26.23
N ASP A 251 -12.47 -2.66 -25.72
CA ASP A 251 -12.74 -1.50 -24.86
C ASP A 251 -12.71 -1.83 -23.35
N PHE A 252 -12.89 -3.09 -22.97
CA PHE A 252 -12.85 -3.59 -21.59
C PHE A 252 -11.68 -4.57 -21.39
N THR A 253 -11.24 -4.75 -20.13
CA THR A 253 -10.24 -5.77 -19.80
C THR A 253 -10.62 -6.46 -18.48
N PRO A 254 -11.03 -7.74 -18.52
CA PRO A 254 -11.42 -8.49 -17.35
C PRO A 254 -10.19 -9.00 -16.59
N LYS A 255 -10.25 -8.97 -15.26
CA LYS A 255 -9.12 -9.21 -14.36
C LYS A 255 -9.36 -10.48 -13.54
N GLY A 256 -8.60 -11.52 -13.86
CA GLY A 256 -8.61 -12.79 -13.13
C GLY A 256 -8.23 -12.63 -11.66
N GLN A 257 -8.79 -13.51 -10.82
CA GLN A 257 -8.41 -13.70 -9.42
C GLN A 257 -8.51 -15.19 -9.05
N ASP A 258 -7.85 -15.58 -7.96
CA ASP A 258 -7.96 -16.94 -7.42
C ASP A 258 -9.38 -17.20 -6.90
N VAL A 259 -9.89 -18.41 -7.14
CA VAL A 259 -11.23 -18.85 -6.68
C VAL A 259 -11.08 -19.93 -5.61
N PRO A 260 -11.42 -19.67 -4.34
CA PRO A 260 -11.39 -20.70 -3.31
C PRO A 260 -12.52 -21.72 -3.53
N ALA A 261 -12.21 -22.99 -3.29
CA ALA A 261 -13.17 -24.11 -3.31
C ALA A 261 -12.75 -25.16 -2.28
N LYS A 262 -13.71 -25.91 -1.72
CA LYS A 262 -13.43 -27.11 -0.93
C LYS A 262 -13.55 -28.37 -1.79
N VAL A 263 -12.97 -29.49 -1.34
CA VAL A 263 -13.04 -30.76 -2.09
C VAL A 263 -14.49 -31.17 -2.36
N GLY A 264 -14.83 -31.28 -3.65
CA GLY A 264 -16.18 -31.60 -4.14
C GLY A 264 -17.10 -30.39 -4.41
N ASP A 265 -16.67 -29.15 -4.17
CA ASP A 265 -17.47 -27.96 -4.50
C ASP A 265 -17.60 -27.74 -6.01
N THR A 266 -18.61 -26.99 -6.43
CA THR A 266 -18.75 -26.49 -7.81
C THR A 266 -18.57 -24.96 -7.83
N PRO A 267 -17.33 -24.45 -7.92
CA PRO A 267 -17.06 -23.01 -7.94
C PRO A 267 -17.61 -22.36 -9.21
N LYS A 268 -17.98 -21.09 -9.14
CA LYS A 268 -18.53 -20.36 -10.29
C LYS A 268 -17.46 -19.60 -11.06
N ALA A 269 -17.61 -19.58 -12.38
CA ALA A 269 -16.77 -18.77 -13.26
C ALA A 269 -16.89 -17.24 -12.97
N GLU A 270 -18.06 -16.77 -12.53
CA GLU A 270 -18.24 -15.36 -12.15
C GLU A 270 -17.39 -14.92 -10.95
N ASP A 271 -16.90 -15.85 -10.12
CA ASP A 271 -16.10 -15.52 -8.95
C ASP A 271 -14.59 -15.49 -9.27
N GLY A 272 -14.20 -15.94 -10.48
CA GLY A 272 -12.85 -15.75 -11.03
C GLY A 272 -12.57 -14.36 -11.60
N ILE A 273 -13.56 -13.47 -11.70
CA ILE A 273 -13.40 -12.12 -12.27
C ILE A 273 -13.56 -11.05 -11.18
N SER A 274 -12.43 -10.46 -10.78
CA SER A 274 -12.35 -9.44 -9.72
C SER A 274 -13.13 -8.16 -10.04
N ASN A 275 -13.09 -7.72 -11.31
CA ASN A 275 -13.71 -6.47 -11.76
C ASN A 275 -15.08 -6.66 -12.43
N LYS A 276 -15.86 -7.69 -12.05
CA LYS A 276 -17.17 -7.98 -12.66
C LYS A 276 -18.21 -6.86 -12.59
N GLY A 277 -18.00 -5.85 -11.72
CA GLY A 277 -18.81 -4.63 -11.65
C GLY A 277 -18.38 -3.50 -12.60
N ASP A 278 -17.17 -3.55 -13.18
CA ASP A 278 -16.66 -2.57 -14.15
C ASP A 278 -17.06 -2.93 -15.60
N LEU A 279 -17.50 -4.17 -15.83
CA LEU A 279 -17.86 -4.73 -17.13
C LEU A 279 -19.32 -4.37 -17.51
N PRO A 280 -19.67 -4.31 -18.81
CA PRO A 280 -20.98 -3.82 -19.23
C PRO A 280 -22.13 -4.74 -18.78
N ALA A 281 -23.27 -4.12 -18.46
CA ALA A 281 -24.43 -4.84 -17.96
C ALA A 281 -24.96 -5.84 -19.00
N GLY A 282 -24.98 -7.13 -18.63
CA GLY A 282 -25.34 -8.24 -19.51
C GLY A 282 -24.16 -9.17 -19.86
N THR A 283 -22.92 -8.83 -19.47
CA THR A 283 -21.78 -9.75 -19.57
C THR A 283 -22.04 -11.04 -18.77
N THR A 284 -21.71 -12.19 -19.35
CA THR A 284 -21.79 -13.51 -18.72
C THR A 284 -20.42 -14.14 -18.53
N TYR A 285 -20.35 -15.12 -17.61
CA TYR A 285 -19.13 -15.79 -17.19
C TYR A 285 -19.35 -17.30 -17.20
N GLU A 286 -18.57 -18.02 -18.00
CA GLU A 286 -18.65 -19.48 -18.13
C GLU A 286 -17.26 -20.10 -17.93
N TRP A 287 -17.18 -21.31 -17.39
CA TRP A 287 -15.91 -22.06 -17.39
C TRP A 287 -15.63 -22.58 -18.79
N LYS A 288 -14.40 -22.44 -19.28
CA LYS A 288 -13.97 -23.01 -20.56
C LYS A 288 -13.99 -24.54 -20.54
N ASP A 289 -13.49 -25.09 -19.43
CA ASP A 289 -13.57 -26.48 -19.00
C ASP A 289 -13.86 -26.45 -17.49
N GLU A 290 -14.72 -27.34 -16.97
CA GLU A 290 -15.06 -27.33 -15.54
C GLU A 290 -13.84 -27.71 -14.67
N PRO A 291 -13.54 -26.95 -13.60
CA PRO A 291 -12.36 -27.20 -12.76
C PRO A 291 -12.52 -28.45 -11.89
N ASP A 292 -11.48 -29.30 -11.87
CA ASP A 292 -11.44 -30.49 -11.00
C ASP A 292 -11.28 -30.12 -9.52
N THR A 293 -12.37 -30.18 -8.77
CA THR A 293 -12.40 -30.05 -7.30
C THR A 293 -12.37 -31.38 -6.56
N THR A 294 -12.19 -32.52 -7.24
CA THR A 294 -12.24 -33.86 -6.59
C THR A 294 -11.00 -34.16 -5.75
N THR A 295 -9.92 -33.38 -5.92
CA THR A 295 -8.66 -33.51 -5.18
C THR A 295 -8.09 -32.14 -4.84
N PRO A 296 -7.41 -31.95 -3.69
CA PRO A 296 -6.82 -30.66 -3.29
C PRO A 296 -5.75 -30.11 -4.24
N GLY A 297 -5.40 -28.84 -4.02
CA GLY A 297 -4.32 -28.11 -4.67
C GLY A 297 -4.77 -26.98 -5.60
N ASP A 298 -3.80 -26.28 -6.16
CA ASP A 298 -4.00 -25.21 -7.13
C ASP A 298 -4.32 -25.79 -8.52
N LYS A 299 -5.53 -25.56 -9.01
CA LYS A 299 -6.05 -26.04 -10.29
C LYS A 299 -6.09 -24.89 -11.30
N PRO A 300 -5.34 -24.93 -12.41
CA PRO A 300 -5.46 -23.91 -13.45
C PRO A 300 -6.81 -24.05 -14.17
N ALA A 301 -7.54 -22.95 -14.31
CA ALA A 301 -8.81 -22.86 -15.00
C ALA A 301 -8.86 -21.63 -15.92
N THR A 302 -9.93 -21.48 -16.70
CA THR A 302 -10.11 -20.31 -17.58
C THR A 302 -11.58 -19.90 -17.61
N VAL A 303 -11.84 -18.64 -17.28
CA VAL A 303 -13.17 -18.02 -17.41
C VAL A 303 -13.30 -17.46 -18.83
N VAL A 304 -14.36 -17.86 -19.53
CA VAL A 304 -14.81 -17.21 -20.77
C VAL A 304 -15.75 -16.09 -20.38
N VAL A 305 -15.31 -14.85 -20.56
CA VAL A 305 -16.12 -13.64 -20.38
C VAL A 305 -16.81 -13.36 -21.71
N THR A 306 -18.13 -13.26 -21.73
CA THR A 306 -18.91 -12.97 -22.96
C THR A 306 -19.69 -11.69 -22.80
N TYR A 307 -19.42 -10.71 -23.66
CA TYR A 307 -20.00 -9.38 -23.59
C TYR A 307 -21.38 -9.29 -24.28
N PRO A 308 -22.21 -8.29 -23.95
CA PRO A 308 -23.51 -8.02 -24.58
C PRO A 308 -23.50 -7.90 -26.12
N ASP A 309 -22.38 -7.53 -26.74
CA ASP A 309 -22.22 -7.48 -28.20
C ASP A 309 -21.85 -8.84 -28.84
N GLY A 310 -21.60 -9.87 -28.03
CA GLY A 310 -21.16 -11.20 -28.45
C GLY A 310 -19.64 -11.37 -28.56
N SER A 311 -18.84 -10.33 -28.32
CA SER A 311 -17.39 -10.44 -28.18
C SER A 311 -17.00 -11.20 -26.90
N LYS A 312 -15.77 -11.69 -26.81
CA LYS A 312 -15.31 -12.56 -25.71
C LYS A 312 -13.85 -12.34 -25.34
N ASP A 313 -13.56 -12.51 -24.05
CA ASP A 313 -12.21 -12.68 -23.50
C ASP A 313 -12.04 -14.06 -22.86
N GLU A 314 -10.80 -14.56 -22.82
CA GLU A 314 -10.43 -15.73 -22.02
C GLU A 314 -9.47 -15.32 -20.91
N VAL A 315 -9.87 -15.54 -19.65
CA VAL A 315 -9.13 -15.12 -18.47
C VAL A 315 -8.61 -16.33 -17.71
N PRO A 316 -7.28 -16.57 -17.66
CA PRO A 316 -6.70 -17.63 -16.85
C PRO A 316 -6.81 -17.27 -15.36
N VAL A 317 -7.19 -18.26 -14.55
CA VAL A 317 -7.35 -18.14 -13.08
C VAL A 317 -6.92 -19.43 -12.39
N THR A 318 -6.71 -19.39 -11.08
CA THR A 318 -6.43 -20.58 -10.27
C THR A 318 -7.63 -20.88 -9.35
N VAL A 319 -8.20 -22.07 -9.46
CA VAL A 319 -9.15 -22.59 -8.46
C VAL A 319 -8.33 -23.27 -7.37
N LYS A 320 -8.43 -22.78 -6.13
CA LYS A 320 -7.65 -23.27 -4.98
C LYS A 320 -8.49 -24.22 -4.16
N VAL A 321 -8.24 -25.52 -4.31
CA VAL A 321 -9.04 -26.58 -3.71
C VAL A 321 -8.42 -27.01 -2.38
N THR A 322 -9.12 -26.80 -1.26
CA THR A 322 -8.70 -27.24 0.08
C THR A 322 -9.53 -28.43 0.56
N ASP A 323 -8.94 -29.39 1.27
CA ASP A 323 -9.72 -30.40 2.01
C ASP A 323 -9.95 -29.90 3.45
N PRO A 324 -11.20 -29.61 3.86
CA PRO A 324 -11.53 -29.19 5.23
C PRO A 324 -11.55 -30.34 6.24
N LYS A 325 -11.02 -31.52 5.87
CA LYS A 325 -10.72 -32.64 6.77
C LYS A 325 -9.28 -33.11 6.59
N LYS A 326 -8.40 -32.21 6.14
CA LYS A 326 -6.96 -32.45 6.21
C LYS A 326 -6.51 -32.21 7.66
N ASP A 327 -5.83 -33.22 8.16
CA ASP A 327 -5.32 -33.47 9.50
C ASP A 327 -4.06 -34.30 9.17
N THR A 328 -2.88 -33.82 9.57
CA THR A 328 -1.62 -34.15 8.85
C THR A 328 -0.63 -34.94 9.68
N ASP A 329 -0.58 -34.65 10.98
CA ASP A 329 0.13 -35.40 12.01
C ASP A 329 -0.79 -36.40 12.71
N GLY A 330 -2.09 -36.11 12.80
CA GLY A 330 -3.12 -37.04 13.27
C GLY A 330 -3.64 -36.77 14.68
N ASP A 331 -3.55 -35.54 15.19
CA ASP A 331 -3.98 -35.18 16.55
C ASP A 331 -5.50 -35.08 16.72
N GLY A 332 -6.23 -34.79 15.62
CA GLY A 332 -7.68 -34.64 15.58
C GLY A 332 -8.20 -33.20 15.40
N VAL A 333 -7.31 -32.21 15.31
CA VAL A 333 -7.59 -30.86 14.78
C VAL A 333 -7.46 -30.92 13.23
N THR A 334 -7.75 -29.83 12.53
CA THR A 334 -7.56 -29.75 11.07
C THR A 334 -6.58 -28.65 10.68
N ASP A 335 -5.86 -28.83 9.57
CA ASP A 335 -4.99 -27.84 8.90
C ASP A 335 -5.58 -26.41 8.85
N GLU A 336 -6.91 -26.32 8.74
CA GLU A 336 -7.66 -25.07 8.61
C GLU A 336 -7.95 -24.40 9.97
N ASP A 337 -8.09 -25.20 11.04
CA ASP A 337 -8.32 -24.75 12.41
C ASP A 337 -7.01 -24.50 13.17
N GLU A 338 -6.02 -25.38 13.05
CA GLU A 338 -4.68 -25.22 13.63
C GLU A 338 -4.05 -23.89 13.25
N LYS A 339 -3.96 -23.65 11.93
CA LYS A 339 -3.46 -22.41 11.33
C LYS A 339 -4.26 -21.16 11.71
N LYS A 340 -5.51 -21.33 12.17
CA LYS A 340 -6.37 -20.24 12.66
C LYS A 340 -6.08 -19.94 14.14
N ASP A 341 -5.81 -20.97 14.93
CA ASP A 341 -5.60 -20.89 16.37
C ASP A 341 -4.14 -20.55 16.72
N GLY A 342 -3.18 -20.97 15.89
CA GLY A 342 -1.76 -20.60 15.96
C GLY A 342 -0.77 -21.77 15.90
N THR A 343 -1.27 -23.02 15.90
CA THR A 343 -0.49 -24.26 15.99
C THR A 343 0.14 -24.67 14.64
N ASP A 344 1.07 -25.65 14.63
CA ASP A 344 1.82 -26.08 13.42
C ASP A 344 1.26 -27.40 12.81
N PRO A 345 0.61 -27.37 11.62
CA PRO A 345 -0.02 -28.54 10.93
C PRO A 345 0.90 -29.65 10.42
N LEU A 346 2.00 -29.89 11.12
CA LEU A 346 3.03 -30.89 10.88
C LEU A 346 3.60 -31.46 12.19
N ASN A 347 3.12 -31.02 13.35
CA ASN A 347 3.66 -31.32 14.67
C ASN A 347 2.53 -31.33 15.74
N PRO A 348 2.09 -32.51 16.20
CA PRO A 348 0.87 -32.70 16.99
C PRO A 348 1.02 -32.33 18.49
N ASP A 349 2.04 -31.56 18.84
CA ASP A 349 2.47 -31.18 20.20
C ASP A 349 3.26 -29.87 20.01
N THR A 350 2.53 -28.77 19.79
CA THR A 350 3.10 -27.53 19.23
C THR A 350 4.16 -26.88 20.12
N ASP A 351 3.98 -26.90 21.44
CA ASP A 351 4.90 -26.26 22.39
C ASP A 351 5.88 -27.23 23.09
N GLY A 352 5.71 -28.55 22.90
CA GLY A 352 6.63 -29.58 23.36
C GLY A 352 6.46 -29.93 24.83
N ASP A 353 5.22 -30.00 25.32
CA ASP A 353 4.88 -30.36 26.70
C ASP A 353 4.55 -31.85 26.90
N GLY A 354 4.10 -32.54 25.85
CA GLY A 354 3.77 -33.96 25.86
C GLY A 354 2.27 -34.30 25.88
N VAL A 355 1.39 -33.29 25.90
CA VAL A 355 0.00 -33.40 25.44
C VAL A 355 -0.01 -33.20 23.91
N ASN A 356 -1.18 -33.29 23.28
CA ASN A 356 -1.38 -32.96 21.87
C ASN A 356 -2.48 -31.92 21.73
N ASP A 357 -2.32 -31.01 20.77
CA ASP A 357 -3.14 -29.80 20.61
C ASP A 357 -4.65 -30.10 20.55
N GLY A 358 -5.03 -31.26 20.00
CA GLY A 358 -6.40 -31.78 19.95
C GLY A 358 -6.95 -32.28 21.29
N ASP A 359 -6.17 -33.03 22.07
CA ASP A 359 -6.54 -33.42 23.45
C ASP A 359 -6.60 -32.21 24.37
N GLU A 360 -5.71 -31.24 24.18
CA GLU A 360 -5.67 -29.96 24.89
C GLU A 360 -6.89 -29.09 24.60
N LYS A 361 -7.23 -28.86 23.32
CA LYS A 361 -8.46 -28.12 22.94
C LYS A 361 -9.73 -28.80 23.45
N LYS A 362 -9.67 -30.11 23.71
CA LYS A 362 -10.75 -30.90 24.31
C LYS A 362 -10.81 -30.80 25.84
N ASP A 363 -9.65 -30.78 26.51
CA ASP A 363 -9.53 -30.69 27.98
C ASP A 363 -9.47 -29.23 28.47
N GLY A 364 -9.30 -28.27 27.55
CA GLY A 364 -9.38 -26.82 27.73
C GLY A 364 -8.09 -26.14 28.23
N THR A 365 -6.92 -26.65 27.85
CA THR A 365 -5.61 -25.98 28.01
C THR A 365 -5.30 -25.12 26.76
N ASP A 366 -4.08 -24.61 26.60
CA ASP A 366 -3.69 -23.68 25.52
C ASP A 366 -2.44 -24.21 24.77
N PRO A 367 -2.58 -24.81 23.57
CA PRO A 367 -1.50 -25.50 22.82
C PRO A 367 -0.33 -24.65 22.31
N LEU A 368 -0.10 -23.50 22.93
CA LEU A 368 0.97 -22.55 22.63
C LEU A 368 1.71 -22.13 23.91
N ASN A 369 1.37 -22.72 25.06
CA ASN A 369 1.90 -22.36 26.37
C ASN A 369 2.01 -23.59 27.31
N PRO A 370 3.20 -24.19 27.43
CA PRO A 370 3.42 -25.52 28.00
C PRO A 370 3.48 -25.55 29.55
N ASP A 371 2.78 -24.63 30.20
CA ASP A 371 2.76 -24.29 31.63
C ASP A 371 1.66 -23.22 31.80
N ILE A 372 0.38 -23.63 31.81
CA ILE A 372 -0.76 -22.70 31.65
C ILE A 372 -1.08 -21.84 32.88
N ASP A 373 -0.68 -22.25 34.09
CA ASP A 373 -0.88 -21.46 35.32
C ASP A 373 0.40 -20.77 35.87
N GLY A 374 1.58 -21.10 35.34
CA GLY A 374 2.84 -20.43 35.65
C GLY A 374 3.48 -20.89 36.96
N ASP A 375 3.40 -22.19 37.26
CA ASP A 375 4.00 -22.82 38.43
C ASP A 375 5.41 -23.40 38.19
N GLY A 376 5.72 -23.77 36.96
CA GLY A 376 7.02 -24.31 36.55
C GLY A 376 7.04 -25.83 36.28
N VAL A 377 5.92 -26.53 36.47
CA VAL A 377 5.63 -27.83 35.87
C VAL A 377 5.01 -27.60 34.48
N LYS A 378 4.91 -28.66 33.66
CA LYS A 378 4.24 -28.65 32.35
C LYS A 378 2.91 -29.39 32.44
N ASP A 379 1.87 -28.91 31.76
CA ASP A 379 0.54 -29.53 31.72
C ASP A 379 0.59 -31.05 31.44
N GLY A 380 1.50 -31.52 30.59
CA GLY A 380 1.71 -32.93 30.23
C GLY A 380 2.43 -33.76 31.28
N ASP A 381 3.36 -33.17 32.05
CA ASP A 381 3.98 -33.82 33.20
C ASP A 381 3.01 -33.88 34.39
N GLU A 382 2.21 -32.85 34.57
CA GLU A 382 1.11 -32.77 35.53
C GLU A 382 -0.03 -33.74 35.23
N LYS A 383 -0.49 -33.81 33.98
CA LYS A 383 -1.50 -34.79 33.51
C LYS A 383 -1.05 -36.24 33.72
N LYS A 384 0.27 -36.46 33.76
CA LYS A 384 0.92 -37.74 34.06
C LYS A 384 1.04 -38.01 35.57
N ASP A 385 1.44 -37.01 36.35
CA ASP A 385 1.60 -37.14 37.81
C ASP A 385 0.24 -37.08 38.53
N GLY A 386 -0.72 -36.38 37.95
CA GLY A 386 -2.14 -36.22 38.29
C GLY A 386 -2.49 -34.97 39.10
N THR A 387 -1.81 -33.84 38.88
CA THR A 387 -2.14 -32.50 39.44
C THR A 387 -3.15 -31.76 38.53
N ASP A 388 -3.57 -30.53 38.86
CA ASP A 388 -4.53 -29.75 38.05
C ASP A 388 -3.87 -28.49 37.46
N SER A 389 -3.40 -28.59 36.22
CA SER A 389 -2.62 -27.59 35.46
C SER A 389 -3.19 -26.18 35.33
N LYS A 390 -4.36 -25.91 35.90
CA LYS A 390 -5.03 -24.61 35.83
C LYS A 390 -5.11 -23.96 37.22
N ASN A 391 -4.34 -24.49 38.16
CA ASN A 391 -4.38 -24.21 39.58
C ASN A 391 -3.00 -24.52 40.22
N PRO A 392 -2.12 -23.51 40.39
CA PRO A 392 -0.69 -23.68 40.67
C PRO A 392 -0.40 -23.92 42.18
N ASP A 393 -1.25 -24.70 42.81
CA ASP A 393 -1.40 -25.00 44.26
C ASP A 393 -2.52 -26.05 44.36
N THR A 394 -2.26 -27.29 43.91
CA THR A 394 -3.29 -28.32 43.62
C THR A 394 -4.18 -28.66 44.82
N ASP A 395 -3.70 -28.57 46.06
CA ASP A 395 -4.46 -28.93 47.26
C ASP A 395 -4.86 -27.76 48.18
N GLY A 396 -4.38 -26.54 47.93
CA GLY A 396 -4.76 -25.34 48.68
C GLY A 396 -3.98 -25.17 49.98
N ASP A 397 -2.67 -25.31 49.90
CA ASP A 397 -1.68 -25.19 50.96
C ASP A 397 -0.98 -23.83 50.97
N GLY A 398 -0.65 -23.30 49.80
CA GLY A 398 0.04 -22.02 49.63
C GLY A 398 1.48 -22.13 49.13
N VAL A 399 2.04 -23.34 49.02
CA VAL A 399 3.14 -23.68 48.10
C VAL A 399 2.56 -23.93 46.70
N LYS A 400 3.42 -24.09 45.69
CA LYS A 400 3.08 -24.48 44.32
C LYS A 400 3.64 -25.85 43.99
N ASP A 401 2.93 -26.66 43.21
CA ASP A 401 3.31 -28.02 42.82
C ASP A 401 4.77 -28.14 42.29
N GLY A 402 5.28 -27.13 41.57
CA GLY A 402 6.63 -27.05 41.02
C GLY A 402 7.70 -26.63 42.03
N ASP A 403 7.33 -25.84 43.05
CA ASP A 403 8.20 -25.57 44.20
C ASP A 403 8.23 -26.76 45.16
N GLU A 404 7.11 -27.46 45.33
CA GLU A 404 6.97 -28.70 46.09
C GLU A 404 7.80 -29.85 45.50
N LYS A 405 7.64 -30.14 44.19
CA LYS A 405 8.47 -31.14 43.47
C LYS A 405 9.97 -30.85 43.54
N LYS A 406 10.35 -29.60 43.84
CA LYS A 406 11.74 -29.17 44.04
C LYS A 406 12.20 -29.34 45.50
N ASP A 407 11.32 -29.06 46.46
CA ASP A 407 11.65 -29.07 47.90
C ASP A 407 11.48 -30.46 48.54
N GLY A 408 10.60 -31.32 48.00
CA GLY A 408 10.45 -32.73 48.39
C GLY A 408 9.05 -33.18 48.82
N THR A 409 8.07 -32.28 48.81
CA THR A 409 6.68 -32.50 49.28
C THR A 409 5.79 -33.14 48.20
N ASP A 410 4.58 -33.59 48.57
CA ASP A 410 3.60 -34.21 47.64
C ASP A 410 2.47 -33.22 47.30
N PRO A 411 2.38 -32.69 46.05
CA PRO A 411 1.44 -31.63 45.61
C PRO A 411 -0.07 -31.94 45.62
N LYS A 412 -0.51 -32.80 46.54
CA LYS A 412 -1.88 -33.31 46.71
C LYS A 412 -2.20 -33.64 48.16
N ASN A 413 -1.23 -33.45 49.04
CA ASN A 413 -1.29 -33.79 50.44
C ASN A 413 -0.73 -32.60 51.26
N PRO A 414 -1.61 -31.68 51.71
CA PRO A 414 -1.23 -30.37 52.25
C PRO A 414 -0.76 -30.42 53.72
N ASP A 415 0.00 -31.46 54.04
CA ASP A 415 0.43 -31.97 55.34
C ASP A 415 1.32 -33.20 55.01
N THR A 416 2.47 -32.97 54.37
CA THR A 416 3.26 -34.01 53.65
C THR A 416 3.65 -35.19 54.53
N ASP A 417 4.06 -34.94 55.78
CA ASP A 417 4.50 -35.98 56.71
C ASP A 417 3.41 -36.50 57.66
N GLY A 418 2.29 -35.77 57.80
CA GLY A 418 1.13 -36.13 58.61
C GLY A 418 1.19 -35.65 60.06
N ASP A 419 2.01 -34.66 60.36
CA ASP A 419 2.07 -33.93 61.64
C ASP A 419 0.76 -33.17 61.97
N GLY A 420 0.23 -32.42 61.00
CA GLY A 420 -0.96 -31.57 61.17
C GLY A 420 -0.77 -30.04 61.09
N VAL A 421 0.43 -29.52 60.83
CA VAL A 421 0.62 -28.22 60.13
C VAL A 421 0.37 -28.45 58.61
N LYS A 422 0.61 -27.42 57.79
CA LYS A 422 0.63 -27.50 56.32
C LYS A 422 1.99 -27.02 55.85
N ASP A 423 2.54 -27.65 54.82
CA ASP A 423 3.85 -27.39 54.24
C ASP A 423 4.12 -25.89 53.96
N GLY A 424 3.11 -25.14 53.54
CA GLY A 424 3.15 -23.69 53.28
C GLY A 424 3.04 -22.80 54.53
N ASP A 425 2.45 -23.29 55.62
CA ASP A 425 2.50 -22.64 56.93
C ASP A 425 3.86 -22.91 57.62
N GLU A 426 4.42 -24.11 57.45
CA GLU A 426 5.74 -24.54 57.92
C GLU A 426 6.89 -23.78 57.28
N LYS A 427 6.95 -23.72 55.95
CA LYS A 427 7.94 -22.89 55.19
C LYS A 427 7.89 -21.40 55.56
N LYS A 428 6.84 -20.95 56.23
CA LYS A 428 6.63 -19.57 56.70
C LYS A 428 7.03 -19.38 58.17
N ASP A 429 6.78 -20.37 59.04
CA ASP A 429 7.09 -20.28 60.47
C ASP A 429 8.54 -20.78 60.77
N GLY A 430 9.04 -21.82 60.06
CA GLY A 430 10.47 -22.15 59.99
C GLY A 430 10.87 -23.62 59.88
N THR A 431 9.91 -24.55 59.86
CA THR A 431 10.11 -26.00 59.99
C THR A 431 10.37 -26.72 58.65
N ASP A 432 10.69 -28.02 58.68
CA ASP A 432 10.92 -28.89 57.51
C ASP A 432 9.66 -29.75 57.21
N PRO A 433 8.88 -29.43 56.15
CA PRO A 433 7.63 -30.14 55.80
C PRO A 433 7.77 -31.64 55.43
N THR A 434 8.97 -32.20 55.55
CA THR A 434 9.23 -33.62 55.28
C THR A 434 9.62 -34.39 56.55
N ASN A 435 9.57 -33.75 57.72
CA ASN A 435 10.04 -34.28 58.99
C ASN A 435 9.19 -33.78 60.19
N PRO A 436 8.33 -34.63 60.80
CA PRO A 436 7.27 -34.21 61.74
C PRO A 436 7.76 -33.99 63.18
N ASP A 437 9.00 -33.53 63.33
CA ASP A 437 9.78 -33.33 64.56
C ASP A 437 11.08 -32.62 64.13
N THR A 438 11.01 -31.35 63.73
CA THR A 438 12.12 -30.61 63.07
C THR A 438 13.35 -30.49 63.96
N ASP A 439 13.16 -30.20 65.24
CA ASP A 439 14.22 -30.00 66.24
C ASP A 439 14.72 -31.31 66.90
N GLY A 440 13.87 -32.34 67.00
CA GLY A 440 14.21 -33.63 67.60
C GLY A 440 13.90 -33.78 69.09
N ASP A 441 13.00 -32.97 69.69
CA ASP A 441 12.69 -33.01 71.13
C ASP A 441 11.67 -34.09 71.58
N GLU A 442 11.18 -34.93 70.67
CA GLU A 442 10.10 -35.92 70.86
C GLU A 442 8.66 -35.36 70.85
N LYS A 443 8.45 -34.07 70.54
CA LYS A 443 7.14 -33.53 70.11
C LYS A 443 7.04 -33.51 68.58
N THR A 444 5.88 -33.12 68.06
CA THR A 444 5.72 -32.84 66.62
C THR A 444 5.43 -31.36 66.43
N ASP A 445 5.81 -30.83 65.28
CA ASP A 445 5.79 -29.40 64.99
C ASP A 445 4.37 -28.83 65.15
N GLY A 446 3.32 -29.51 64.71
CA GLY A 446 1.90 -29.17 64.91
C GLY A 446 1.41 -29.21 66.36
N THR A 447 2.24 -29.67 67.30
CA THR A 447 2.02 -29.54 68.74
C THR A 447 2.85 -28.43 69.42
N ASP A 448 3.93 -27.95 68.79
CA ASP A 448 4.77 -26.85 69.30
C ASP A 448 5.31 -25.88 68.21
N PRO A 449 4.47 -25.38 67.26
CA PRO A 449 4.93 -24.86 65.97
C PRO A 449 5.56 -23.45 66.04
N LYS A 450 5.95 -23.01 67.25
CA LYS A 450 6.34 -21.62 67.59
C LYS A 450 7.45 -21.53 68.63
N ASN A 451 8.10 -22.64 68.98
CA ASN A 451 9.22 -22.68 69.93
C ASN A 451 10.01 -24.01 69.73
N PRO A 452 10.45 -24.36 68.52
CA PRO A 452 10.98 -25.71 68.24
C PRO A 452 12.27 -25.99 69.01
N ASP A 453 13.15 -24.99 69.16
CA ASP A 453 14.41 -25.10 69.91
C ASP A 453 14.27 -25.43 71.43
N THR A 454 13.05 -25.34 71.97
CA THR A 454 12.67 -25.45 73.38
C THR A 454 13.41 -24.53 74.36
N ASP A 455 13.85 -23.34 73.97
CA ASP A 455 14.46 -22.39 74.91
C ASP A 455 13.46 -21.76 75.91
N GLY A 456 12.23 -21.53 75.47
CA GLY A 456 11.14 -20.92 76.22
C GLY A 456 10.74 -19.51 75.77
N VAL A 457 11.31 -18.98 74.68
CA VAL A 457 10.95 -17.72 74.05
C VAL A 457 9.82 -17.94 73.03
N LYS A 458 10.06 -17.94 71.71
CA LYS A 458 9.11 -18.10 70.57
C LYS A 458 9.67 -17.37 69.35
N ASP A 459 9.64 -17.97 68.16
CA ASP A 459 10.18 -17.40 66.91
C ASP A 459 9.72 -15.95 66.60
N GLY A 460 8.49 -15.58 66.95
CA GLY A 460 8.00 -14.20 66.79
C GLY A 460 8.63 -13.16 67.74
N ASP A 461 8.99 -13.57 68.96
CA ASP A 461 9.70 -12.75 69.94
C ASP A 461 11.22 -12.79 69.64
N GLU A 462 11.76 -13.96 69.33
CA GLU A 462 13.16 -14.19 68.94
C GLU A 462 13.56 -13.46 67.66
N LYS A 463 12.70 -13.43 66.65
CA LYS A 463 12.90 -12.62 65.42
C LYS A 463 12.82 -11.11 65.67
N THR A 464 12.25 -10.70 66.80
CA THR A 464 12.20 -9.29 67.24
C THR A 464 13.46 -8.89 67.99
N ASP A 465 13.93 -9.74 68.90
CA ASP A 465 15.17 -9.52 69.65
C ASP A 465 16.40 -9.81 68.77
N GLY A 466 16.27 -10.78 67.86
CA GLY A 466 17.12 -11.16 66.73
C GLY A 466 18.03 -12.37 66.98
N THR A 467 17.56 -13.35 67.76
CA THR A 467 18.19 -14.67 68.00
C THR A 467 17.85 -15.66 66.87
N ASP A 468 18.32 -16.91 66.93
CA ASP A 468 18.10 -17.94 65.90
C ASP A 468 17.06 -19.00 66.35
N PRO A 469 15.81 -18.99 65.86
CA PRO A 469 14.72 -19.83 66.39
C PRO A 469 14.84 -21.35 66.20
N LEU A 470 15.96 -21.82 65.67
CA LEU A 470 16.29 -23.24 65.54
C LEU A 470 17.49 -23.64 66.41
N ASN A 471 18.01 -22.75 67.27
CA ASN A 471 19.21 -22.97 68.06
C ASN A 471 19.12 -22.29 69.44
N PRO A 472 18.92 -23.06 70.53
CA PRO A 472 18.54 -22.53 71.85
C PRO A 472 19.72 -22.02 72.70
N ASP A 473 20.79 -21.57 72.05
CA ASP A 473 22.07 -21.08 72.60
C ASP A 473 22.73 -20.30 71.44
N THR A 474 22.21 -19.11 71.13
CA THR A 474 22.49 -18.35 69.88
C THR A 474 23.98 -18.02 69.69
N ASP A 475 24.77 -17.86 70.75
CA ASP A 475 26.19 -17.49 70.65
C ASP A 475 27.20 -18.57 71.11
N GLY A 476 26.74 -19.71 71.63
CA GLY A 476 27.59 -20.83 72.02
C GLY A 476 28.33 -20.61 73.35
N ASP A 477 27.65 -20.02 74.31
CA ASP A 477 28.05 -19.79 75.69
C ASP A 477 27.74 -20.99 76.61
N GLY A 478 26.59 -21.62 76.41
CA GLY A 478 26.12 -22.75 77.23
C GLY A 478 24.99 -22.41 78.21
N VAL A 479 24.56 -21.15 78.29
CA VAL A 479 23.21 -20.76 78.73
C VAL A 479 22.25 -20.83 77.52
N LYS A 480 20.94 -20.78 77.76
CA LYS A 480 19.91 -20.66 76.71
C LYS A 480 19.37 -19.23 76.64
N ASP A 481 19.06 -18.75 75.44
CA ASP A 481 18.53 -17.40 75.16
C ASP A 481 17.36 -16.98 76.09
N GLY A 482 16.40 -17.88 76.31
CA GLY A 482 15.26 -17.67 77.22
C GLY A 482 15.59 -17.69 78.71
N ASP A 483 16.68 -18.34 79.12
CA ASP A 483 17.20 -18.32 80.49
C ASP A 483 18.06 -17.07 80.73
N GLU A 484 18.84 -16.65 79.74
CA GLU A 484 19.63 -15.41 79.69
C GLU A 484 18.74 -14.16 79.80
N LYS A 485 17.76 -14.05 78.90
CA LYS A 485 16.73 -13.00 78.88
C LYS A 485 15.91 -12.91 80.17
N LYS A 486 15.96 -13.95 81.01
CA LYS A 486 15.36 -14.02 82.35
C LYS A 486 16.34 -13.62 83.46
N ASP A 487 17.63 -13.94 83.31
CA ASP A 487 18.67 -13.70 84.31
C ASP A 487 19.31 -12.31 84.17
N GLY A 488 19.44 -11.77 82.95
CA GLY A 488 19.81 -10.37 82.68
C GLY A 488 20.80 -10.14 81.52
N THR A 489 21.29 -11.20 80.88
CA THR A 489 22.36 -11.19 79.86
C THR A 489 21.83 -10.93 78.43
N ASP A 490 22.72 -10.76 77.45
CA ASP A 490 22.39 -10.51 76.03
C ASP A 490 22.67 -11.78 75.18
N PRO A 491 21.63 -12.51 74.69
CA PRO A 491 21.72 -13.81 73.99
C PRO A 491 22.47 -13.88 72.63
N LYS A 492 23.52 -13.08 72.47
CA LYS A 492 24.31 -12.87 71.26
C LYS A 492 25.75 -12.44 71.57
N ASN A 493 26.05 -12.20 72.84
CA ASN A 493 27.28 -11.65 73.32
C ASN A 493 27.74 -12.50 74.53
N PRO A 494 28.60 -13.51 74.31
CA PRO A 494 28.90 -14.58 75.26
C PRO A 494 29.93 -14.16 76.32
N ASP A 495 29.81 -12.92 76.79
CA ASP A 495 30.69 -12.12 77.65
C ASP A 495 29.95 -10.78 77.85
N THR A 496 28.82 -10.81 78.59
CA THR A 496 27.79 -9.74 78.61
C THR A 496 28.34 -8.38 79.05
N ASP A 497 29.22 -8.36 80.04
CA ASP A 497 29.77 -7.12 80.60
C ASP A 497 31.17 -6.73 80.04
N GLY A 498 31.84 -7.63 79.32
CA GLY A 498 33.08 -7.38 78.59
C GLY A 498 34.36 -7.58 79.42
N ASP A 499 34.27 -8.38 80.47
CA ASP A 499 35.33 -8.77 81.40
C ASP A 499 36.35 -9.78 80.79
N GLY A 500 35.87 -10.71 79.96
CA GLY A 500 36.67 -11.77 79.33
C GLY A 500 36.44 -13.20 79.85
N VAL A 501 35.56 -13.40 80.84
CA VAL A 501 34.89 -14.70 81.09
C VAL A 501 33.60 -14.77 80.24
N LYS A 502 33.01 -15.97 80.10
CA LYS A 502 31.68 -16.15 79.49
C LYS A 502 30.61 -16.32 80.58
N ASP A 503 29.42 -15.77 80.36
CA ASP A 503 28.27 -15.78 81.25
C ASP A 503 27.94 -17.19 81.80
N GLY A 504 28.02 -18.23 80.96
CA GLY A 504 27.81 -19.63 81.30
C GLY A 504 28.97 -20.29 82.07
N ASP A 505 30.19 -19.79 81.92
CA ASP A 505 31.34 -20.18 82.74
C ASP A 505 31.31 -19.49 84.11
N GLU A 506 30.88 -18.22 84.15
CA GLU A 506 30.66 -17.39 85.34
C GLU A 506 29.53 -17.91 86.23
N LYS A 507 28.34 -18.11 85.66
CA LYS A 507 27.15 -18.71 86.31
C LYS A 507 27.43 -20.12 86.87
N LYS A 508 28.53 -20.74 86.45
CA LYS A 508 29.06 -22.03 86.95
C LYS A 508 30.14 -21.85 88.03
N ASP A 509 30.99 -20.84 87.94
CA ASP A 509 32.09 -20.59 88.88
C ASP A 509 31.63 -19.76 90.10
N GLY A 510 30.65 -18.85 89.94
CA GLY A 510 29.92 -18.18 91.02
C GLY A 510 29.78 -16.65 90.93
N THR A 511 30.29 -16.03 89.85
CA THR A 511 30.31 -14.57 89.62
C THR A 511 28.97 -14.05 89.06
N ASP A 512 28.83 -12.74 88.87
CA ASP A 512 27.63 -12.08 88.33
C ASP A 512 27.89 -11.59 86.88
N PRO A 513 27.36 -12.28 85.83
CA PRO A 513 27.60 -11.95 84.41
C PRO A 513 27.10 -10.60 83.90
N THR A 514 26.71 -9.70 84.80
CA THR A 514 26.27 -8.34 84.49
C THR A 514 27.10 -7.28 85.22
N ASN A 515 28.19 -7.68 85.89
CA ASN A 515 29.01 -6.85 86.75
C ASN A 515 30.48 -7.35 86.78
N PRO A 516 31.40 -6.67 86.07
CA PRO A 516 32.74 -7.17 85.74
C PRO A 516 33.78 -6.94 86.85
N ASP A 517 33.36 -7.05 88.11
CA ASP A 517 34.08 -6.80 89.38
C ASP A 517 33.13 -7.28 90.50
N THR A 518 32.94 -8.60 90.63
CA THR A 518 31.84 -9.22 91.41
C THR A 518 31.87 -8.83 92.89
N ASP A 519 33.03 -8.69 93.50
CA ASP A 519 33.16 -8.43 94.93
C ASP A 519 33.45 -6.95 95.29
N GLY A 520 33.70 -6.09 94.30
CA GLY A 520 33.97 -4.67 94.46
C GLY A 520 35.40 -4.37 94.92
N ASP A 521 36.37 -5.20 94.54
CA ASP A 521 37.81 -5.00 94.64
C ASP A 521 38.33 -3.84 93.79
N GLY A 522 37.99 -3.84 92.51
CA GLY A 522 38.55 -2.93 91.50
C GLY A 522 39.53 -3.59 90.51
N VAL A 523 39.73 -4.90 90.59
CA VAL A 523 40.14 -5.77 89.47
C VAL A 523 38.87 -6.42 88.88
N ASN A 524 38.98 -6.88 87.63
CA ASN A 524 37.90 -7.58 86.92
C ASN A 524 38.06 -9.10 87.07
N ASP A 525 36.96 -9.84 87.23
CA ASP A 525 36.90 -11.28 87.50
C ASP A 525 37.74 -12.14 86.52
N GLY A 526 37.78 -11.81 85.23
CA GLY A 526 38.59 -12.46 84.19
C GLY A 526 40.08 -12.10 84.25
N ASP A 527 40.40 -10.88 84.70
CA ASP A 527 41.77 -10.41 84.96
C ASP A 527 42.31 -11.07 86.25
N GLU A 528 41.45 -11.21 87.27
CA GLU A 528 41.67 -11.98 88.50
C GLU A 528 41.83 -13.49 88.27
N LYS A 529 40.98 -14.09 87.43
CA LYS A 529 41.07 -15.50 87.01
C LYS A 529 42.33 -15.77 86.19
N THR A 530 42.91 -14.72 85.57
CA THR A 530 44.17 -14.76 84.82
C THR A 530 45.39 -14.60 85.72
N ASP A 531 45.42 -13.58 86.58
CA ASP A 531 46.50 -13.38 87.56
C ASP A 531 46.47 -14.50 88.61
N GLY A 532 45.27 -14.97 88.97
CA GLY A 532 44.91 -16.16 89.74
C GLY A 532 44.50 -15.89 91.20
N THR A 533 43.85 -14.76 91.46
CA THR A 533 43.18 -14.39 92.73
C THR A 533 41.78 -15.06 92.79
N ASP A 534 40.90 -14.67 93.72
CA ASP A 534 39.58 -15.29 93.92
C ASP A 534 38.45 -14.24 93.76
N PRO A 535 37.77 -14.14 92.58
CA PRO A 535 36.78 -13.09 92.24
C PRO A 535 35.54 -12.96 93.14
N LEU A 536 35.49 -13.73 94.23
CA LEU A 536 34.42 -13.73 95.23
C LEU A 536 34.93 -13.28 96.62
N ASN A 537 36.19 -12.84 96.72
CA ASN A 537 36.88 -12.52 97.96
C ASN A 537 37.96 -11.41 97.79
N PRO A 538 37.66 -10.15 98.21
CA PRO A 538 38.46 -8.97 97.87
C PRO A 538 39.66 -8.72 98.81
N ASP A 539 40.36 -9.80 99.17
CA ASP A 539 41.50 -9.86 100.11
C ASP A 539 41.99 -11.32 100.05
N THR A 540 42.59 -11.73 98.91
CA THR A 540 42.86 -13.15 98.56
C THR A 540 43.68 -13.90 99.60
N ASP A 541 44.60 -13.23 100.31
CA ASP A 541 45.48 -13.87 101.30
C ASP A 541 45.18 -13.54 102.78
N GLY A 542 44.21 -12.65 103.04
CA GLY A 542 43.75 -12.30 104.39
C GLY A 542 44.71 -11.39 105.16
N ASP A 543 45.28 -10.41 104.47
CA ASP A 543 46.14 -9.34 104.98
C ASP A 543 45.36 -8.12 105.48
N GLY A 544 44.29 -7.75 104.77
CA GLY A 544 43.49 -6.56 105.06
C GLY A 544 43.71 -5.38 104.12
N VAL A 545 44.56 -5.52 103.09
CA VAL A 545 44.46 -4.76 101.83
C VAL A 545 43.53 -5.51 100.87
N LYS A 546 43.10 -4.82 99.81
CA LYS A 546 42.34 -5.34 98.66
C LYS A 546 43.29 -5.63 97.49
N ASP A 547 43.13 -6.75 96.80
CA ASP A 547 43.91 -7.19 95.64
C ASP A 547 44.11 -6.08 94.58
N GLY A 548 43.10 -5.25 94.32
CA GLY A 548 43.15 -4.11 93.41
C GLY A 548 43.85 -2.87 93.97
N ASP A 549 43.83 -2.67 95.28
CA ASP A 549 44.69 -1.67 95.93
C ASP A 549 46.16 -2.13 95.96
N GLU A 550 46.41 -3.43 96.07
CA GLU A 550 47.73 -4.07 96.01
C GLU A 550 48.36 -4.03 94.62
N LYS A 551 47.64 -4.51 93.59
CA LYS A 551 48.01 -4.43 92.16
C LYS A 551 48.29 -2.99 91.70
N LYS A 552 47.73 -1.99 92.41
CA LYS A 552 47.97 -0.56 92.20
C LYS A 552 49.19 -0.02 92.99
N ASP A 553 49.40 -0.45 94.23
CA ASP A 553 50.50 0.03 95.08
C ASP A 553 51.82 -0.72 94.80
N GLY A 554 51.76 -1.95 94.27
CA GLY A 554 52.89 -2.75 93.80
C GLY A 554 53.19 -4.02 94.60
N THR A 555 52.32 -4.41 95.53
CA THR A 555 52.43 -5.62 96.36
C THR A 555 51.89 -6.87 95.62
N ASP A 556 52.09 -8.08 96.16
CA ASP A 556 51.67 -9.35 95.55
C ASP A 556 50.41 -9.89 96.26
N PRO A 557 49.19 -9.83 95.65
CA PRO A 557 47.89 -10.15 96.29
C PRO A 557 47.68 -11.59 96.81
N LYS A 558 48.74 -12.36 96.95
CA LYS A 558 48.74 -13.78 97.33
C LYS A 558 49.81 -14.10 98.37
N ASN A 559 50.56 -13.10 98.79
CA ASN A 559 51.70 -13.21 99.67
C ASN A 559 51.68 -12.07 100.71
N PRO A 560 51.16 -12.32 101.92
CA PRO A 560 50.78 -11.28 102.88
C PRO A 560 51.96 -10.75 103.72
N ASP A 561 53.09 -10.54 103.05
CA ASP A 561 54.44 -10.24 103.54
C ASP A 561 55.31 -10.09 102.26
N THR A 562 55.03 -9.07 101.43
CA THR A 562 55.53 -8.98 100.03
C THR A 562 57.06 -9.05 99.94
N ASP A 563 57.77 -8.37 100.84
CA ASP A 563 59.24 -8.32 100.81
C ASP A 563 59.93 -9.40 101.66
N GLY A 564 59.18 -10.14 102.49
CA GLY A 564 59.65 -11.25 103.32
C GLY A 564 60.28 -10.82 104.66
N ASP A 565 59.97 -9.62 105.13
CA ASP A 565 60.33 -9.04 106.42
C ASP A 565 59.79 -9.84 107.64
N GLY A 566 58.53 -10.28 107.57
CA GLY A 566 57.79 -10.87 108.68
C GLY A 566 56.69 -9.99 109.30
N VAL A 567 56.35 -8.86 108.68
CA VAL A 567 55.12 -8.09 108.92
C VAL A 567 54.20 -8.26 107.70
N LYS A 568 52.89 -8.02 107.86
CA LYS A 568 51.95 -8.02 106.74
C LYS A 568 51.78 -6.62 106.15
N ASP A 569 51.71 -6.51 104.82
CA ASP A 569 51.55 -5.29 104.03
C ASP A 569 50.41 -4.36 104.54
N GLY A 570 49.29 -4.91 104.99
CA GLY A 570 48.16 -4.18 105.59
C GLY A 570 48.37 -3.74 107.06
N ASP A 571 49.23 -4.43 107.81
CA ASP A 571 49.77 -3.92 109.08
C ASP A 571 50.81 -2.81 108.84
N GLU A 572 51.57 -2.88 107.74
CA GLU A 572 52.58 -1.90 107.33
C GLU A 572 51.99 -0.58 106.81
N LYS A 573 51.06 -0.64 105.84
CA LYS A 573 50.28 0.52 105.36
C LYS A 573 49.54 1.23 106.51
N LYS A 574 49.25 0.51 107.61
CA LYS A 574 48.62 1.04 108.83
C LYS A 574 49.61 1.68 109.82
N ASP A 575 50.78 1.08 110.03
CA ASP A 575 51.82 1.61 110.92
C ASP A 575 52.67 2.71 110.25
N GLY A 576 52.71 2.76 108.92
CA GLY A 576 53.38 3.77 108.11
C GLY A 576 54.74 3.34 107.53
N THR A 577 55.00 2.04 107.42
CA THR A 577 56.17 1.44 106.78
C THR A 577 55.93 1.18 105.27
N ASP A 578 56.95 0.75 104.53
CA ASP A 578 56.91 0.58 103.05
C ASP A 578 56.95 -0.91 102.66
N PRO A 579 55.81 -1.56 102.30
CA PRO A 579 55.70 -3.01 102.09
C PRO A 579 56.56 -3.63 100.95
N LEU A 580 57.35 -2.80 100.28
CA LEU A 580 58.25 -3.20 99.19
C LEU A 580 59.73 -3.09 99.59
N ASN A 581 60.02 -2.82 100.86
CA ASN A 581 61.37 -2.49 101.34
C ASN A 581 61.60 -2.90 102.83
N PRO A 582 62.32 -4.02 103.10
CA PRO A 582 62.41 -4.66 104.42
C PRO A 582 63.49 -4.01 105.31
N ASP A 583 63.50 -2.68 105.36
CA ASP A 583 64.37 -1.77 106.12
C ASP A 583 63.88 -0.33 105.79
N THR A 584 62.67 0.06 106.23
CA THR A 584 61.97 1.28 105.77
C THR A 584 62.82 2.56 105.89
N ASP A 585 63.61 2.68 106.96
CA ASP A 585 64.44 3.87 107.21
C ASP A 585 65.92 3.75 106.78
N GLY A 586 66.35 2.58 106.33
CA GLY A 586 67.74 2.30 105.91
C GLY A 586 68.72 2.19 107.08
N GLY A 587 68.22 1.83 108.27
CA GLY A 587 68.96 1.65 109.50
C GLY A 587 69.90 0.44 109.49
N GLY A 588 69.48 -0.65 108.82
CA GLY A 588 70.20 -1.92 108.72
C GLY A 588 69.64 -3.06 109.59
N VAL A 589 68.40 -2.92 110.07
CA VAL A 589 67.56 -3.95 110.70
C VAL A 589 66.22 -3.90 109.98
N ASN A 590 65.55 -5.05 109.79
CA ASN A 590 64.26 -5.09 109.13
C ASN A 590 63.10 -4.83 110.10
N ASP A 591 62.06 -4.16 109.60
CA ASP A 591 60.89 -3.65 110.31
C ASP A 591 60.21 -4.71 111.21
N GLY A 592 60.22 -5.98 110.80
CA GLY A 592 59.69 -7.12 111.54
C GLY A 592 60.57 -7.60 112.69
N ASP A 593 61.90 -7.58 112.56
CA ASP A 593 62.79 -7.77 113.72
C ASP A 593 62.75 -6.53 114.63
N GLU A 594 62.52 -5.33 114.10
CA GLU A 594 62.35 -4.10 114.89
C GLU A 594 61.08 -4.14 115.77
N LYS A 595 59.89 -4.35 115.18
CA LYS A 595 58.61 -4.49 115.90
C LYS A 595 58.67 -5.58 116.97
N LYS A 596 59.43 -6.65 116.72
CA LYS A 596 59.68 -7.80 117.60
C LYS A 596 60.71 -7.54 118.72
N ASN A 597 61.71 -6.69 118.47
CA ASN A 597 62.69 -6.24 119.47
C ASN A 597 62.19 -5.04 120.30
N GLY A 598 61.15 -4.34 119.83
CA GLY A 598 60.57 -3.16 120.48
C GLY A 598 61.31 -1.86 120.18
N THR A 599 61.97 -1.81 119.02
CA THR A 599 62.52 -0.60 118.40
C THR A 599 61.49 0.00 117.42
N ASN A 600 61.86 0.97 116.57
CA ASN A 600 60.89 1.74 115.78
C ASN A 600 61.30 1.83 114.30
N PRO A 601 60.60 1.14 113.37
CA PRO A 601 60.87 1.06 111.92
C PRO A 601 60.94 2.37 111.10
N LEU A 602 60.95 3.52 111.76
CA LEU A 602 60.96 4.87 111.19
C LEU A 602 61.97 5.79 111.92
N ASP A 603 62.93 5.24 112.68
CA ASP A 603 64.00 5.96 113.40
C ASP A 603 65.33 5.19 113.48
N LEU A 604 66.07 5.18 112.36
CA LEU A 604 67.45 4.69 112.12
C LEU A 604 68.55 5.07 113.15
N SER A 605 68.21 5.83 114.18
CA SER A 605 69.08 6.15 115.31
C SER A 605 69.04 5.10 116.43
N ASP A 606 68.03 4.23 116.41
CA ASP A 606 67.58 3.41 117.54
C ASP A 606 68.07 1.94 117.48
N ASP A 607 68.23 1.39 116.29
CA ASP A 607 68.77 0.05 115.99
C ASP A 607 70.25 -0.14 116.37
N LYS A 608 71.02 0.94 116.43
CA LYS A 608 72.48 0.92 116.69
C LYS A 608 72.85 0.67 118.17
N LYS A 609 71.91 0.17 118.99
CA LYS A 609 72.10 -0.32 120.37
C LYS A 609 72.79 -1.67 120.38
N THR A 610 74.10 -1.68 120.62
CA THR A 610 74.86 -2.93 120.73
C THR A 610 74.39 -3.81 121.92
N PRO A 611 74.49 -5.17 121.86
CA PRO A 611 73.90 -6.11 122.84
C PRO A 611 74.41 -6.10 124.30
N GLU A 612 75.03 -5.01 124.75
CA GLU A 612 75.55 -4.82 126.11
C GLU A 612 74.57 -4.03 127.01
N ASP A 613 73.64 -3.26 126.44
CA ASP A 613 72.65 -2.48 127.21
C ASP A 613 71.39 -3.27 127.66
N LEU A 614 71.14 -4.48 127.10
CA LEU A 614 69.90 -5.25 127.32
C LEU A 614 69.98 -6.37 128.39
N LYS A 615 71.04 -6.46 129.20
CA LYS A 615 71.22 -7.57 130.18
C LYS A 615 70.70 -7.31 131.60
N LYS A 616 69.38 -7.08 131.71
CA LYS A 616 68.53 -7.25 132.92
C LYS A 616 67.07 -7.21 132.45
N ASP A 617 66.15 -8.11 132.82
CA ASP A 617 66.08 -9.08 133.94
C ASP A 617 65.29 -10.37 133.53
N THR A 618 65.35 -11.44 134.35
CA THR A 618 64.44 -12.64 134.41
C THR A 618 64.10 -13.38 133.10
N ASP A 619 64.53 -14.62 132.82
CA ASP A 619 64.47 -15.91 133.58
C ASP A 619 63.06 -16.51 133.79
N GLY A 620 62.86 -17.71 133.23
CA GLY A 620 61.92 -18.73 133.75
C GLY A 620 60.77 -19.19 132.84
N GLY A 621 60.82 -20.43 132.33
CA GLY A 621 59.62 -21.10 131.77
C GLY A 621 59.83 -22.10 130.63
N ALA A 622 60.39 -23.29 130.90
CA ALA A 622 60.52 -24.37 129.90
C ALA A 622 59.61 -25.57 130.21
N LYS A 623 59.42 -26.45 129.20
CA LYS A 623 58.93 -27.86 129.21
C LYS A 623 57.49 -28.12 128.74
N ASP A 624 57.16 -29.30 128.17
CA ASP A 624 57.92 -30.40 127.52
C ASP A 624 56.93 -31.45 126.93
N SER A 625 57.44 -32.34 126.07
CA SER A 625 56.93 -33.67 125.69
C SER A 625 55.69 -33.79 124.77
N GLY A 626 55.68 -34.64 123.74
CA GLY A 626 56.82 -35.24 123.00
C GLY A 626 56.61 -36.68 122.48
N THR A 627 57.49 -37.07 121.55
CA THR A 627 57.73 -38.44 121.01
C THR A 627 56.59 -39.05 120.15
N ASN A 628 56.86 -39.92 119.18
CA ASN A 628 57.97 -40.88 119.04
C ASN A 628 58.52 -41.04 117.61
N SER A 629 59.68 -41.70 117.45
CA SER A 629 60.52 -41.65 116.24
C SER A 629 60.89 -43.03 115.67
N ASN A 630 61.04 -43.09 114.34
CA ASN A 630 62.18 -43.65 113.58
C ASN A 630 61.89 -43.41 112.07
N SER A 631 62.76 -42.89 111.22
CA SER A 631 64.18 -43.20 110.93
C SER A 631 64.38 -44.56 110.22
N SER A 632 65.30 -44.72 109.26
CA SER A 632 66.45 -43.87 108.88
C SER A 632 66.65 -43.79 107.36
N ALA A 633 67.29 -42.72 106.89
CA ALA A 633 67.60 -42.48 105.47
C ALA A 633 69.02 -42.95 105.06
N LYS A 634 69.27 -43.09 103.74
CA LYS A 634 70.51 -42.60 103.12
C LYS A 634 70.51 -42.52 101.57
N THR A 635 71.00 -41.39 101.06
CA THR A 635 71.52 -41.14 99.71
C THR A 635 73.06 -40.89 99.84
N PRO A 636 73.83 -40.33 98.88
CA PRO A 636 73.64 -40.10 97.43
C PRO A 636 74.85 -40.60 96.57
N THR A 637 74.92 -40.27 95.26
CA THR A 637 76.03 -39.50 94.60
C THR A 637 76.00 -39.51 93.06
N SER A 638 76.41 -38.37 92.43
CA SER A 638 77.03 -38.18 91.08
C SER A 638 76.38 -38.83 89.84
N GLY A 639 76.10 -38.16 88.71
CA GLY A 639 76.85 -37.12 87.96
C GLY A 639 77.32 -37.70 86.60
N ALA A 640 77.51 -36.99 85.49
CA ALA A 640 77.53 -35.54 85.20
C ALA A 640 77.23 -35.23 83.71
N THR A 641 77.35 -33.96 83.30
CA THR A 641 76.96 -33.38 81.98
C THR A 641 77.92 -33.60 80.79
N LYS A 642 77.39 -33.48 79.53
CA LYS A 642 77.68 -32.39 78.52
C LYS A 642 77.97 -32.83 77.05
N LEU A 643 77.62 -31.93 76.10
CA LEU A 643 78.09 -31.74 74.70
C LEU A 643 77.62 -32.71 73.57
N GLY A 644 77.27 -32.17 72.38
CA GLY A 644 77.15 -33.00 71.16
C GLY A 644 76.42 -32.53 69.87
N GLN A 645 76.35 -31.26 69.49
CA GLN A 645 76.06 -30.88 68.06
C GLN A 645 77.32 -31.08 67.17
N PRO A 646 77.28 -31.17 65.82
CA PRO A 646 76.36 -30.45 64.91
C PRO A 646 75.87 -31.17 63.62
N SER A 647 75.19 -30.38 62.80
CA SER A 647 74.44 -30.63 61.55
C SER A 647 75.16 -31.20 60.31
N SER A 648 74.40 -31.95 59.50
CA SER A 648 74.25 -31.78 58.03
C SER A 648 72.87 -32.32 57.62
N VAL A 649 71.97 -31.60 56.95
CA VAL A 649 72.00 -30.90 55.65
C VAL A 649 72.01 -31.84 54.45
N ALA A 650 70.82 -32.22 54.00
CA ALA A 650 70.49 -32.41 52.59
C ALA A 650 69.00 -32.11 52.33
N THR A 651 68.79 -31.11 51.47
CA THR A 651 67.60 -30.79 50.65
C THR A 651 66.66 -31.97 50.28
N ASN A 652 65.36 -31.76 50.05
CA ASN A 652 64.88 -30.73 49.11
C ASN A 652 63.51 -30.06 49.37
N LYS A 653 63.42 -28.87 48.77
CA LYS A 653 62.29 -27.97 48.42
C LYS A 653 60.90 -28.60 48.19
N GLN A 654 59.78 -27.85 48.28
CA GLN A 654 59.55 -26.47 48.80
C GLN A 654 58.04 -26.11 48.84
N LEU A 655 57.59 -25.53 49.96
CA LEU A 655 56.34 -24.77 50.21
C LEU A 655 56.44 -23.30 49.71
N PRO A 656 55.44 -22.40 49.87
CA PRO A 656 54.03 -22.58 50.24
C PRO A 656 53.14 -22.22 49.01
N ASN A 657 52.14 -21.32 48.91
CA ASN A 657 51.51 -20.36 49.83
C ASN A 657 50.11 -19.89 49.35
N THR A 658 49.39 -19.27 50.27
CA THR A 658 48.26 -18.32 50.10
C THR A 658 48.70 -17.04 49.36
N GLY A 659 47.87 -16.08 48.94
CA GLY A 659 46.48 -15.75 49.29
C GLY A 659 46.42 -14.61 50.31
N ASP A 660 45.74 -13.48 49.99
CA ASP A 660 44.56 -12.90 50.69
C ASP A 660 44.20 -11.44 50.24
N ALA A 661 43.00 -10.99 50.64
CA ALA A 661 42.55 -9.61 50.98
C ALA A 661 42.21 -8.51 49.91
N SER A 662 40.89 -8.29 49.76
CA SER A 662 40.16 -7.01 50.03
C SER A 662 39.74 -5.97 48.94
N ASN A 663 38.40 -5.74 48.92
CA ASN A 663 37.58 -4.50 48.86
C ASN A 663 37.48 -3.49 47.68
N GLN A 664 36.19 -3.23 47.34
CA GLN A 664 35.53 -2.00 46.81
C GLN A 664 35.94 -1.48 45.40
N GLU A 665 35.13 -0.71 44.66
CA GLU A 665 33.93 0.13 44.97
C GLU A 665 32.90 0.14 43.79
N ILE A 666 31.79 0.88 43.92
CA ILE A 666 30.63 0.91 42.97
C ILE A 666 30.66 2.13 42.02
N ALA A 667 30.29 1.95 40.74
CA ALA A 667 29.87 3.03 39.84
C ALA A 667 28.86 2.56 38.77
N PHE A 668 28.03 3.47 38.24
CA PHE A 668 26.83 3.18 37.43
C PHE A 668 26.74 4.11 36.18
N VAL A 669 25.73 3.90 35.32
CA VAL A 669 25.17 4.84 34.30
C VAL A 669 25.76 4.86 32.85
N VAL A 670 25.00 4.20 31.96
CA VAL A 670 24.53 4.64 30.60
C VAL A 670 25.50 4.80 29.42
N ALA A 671 25.18 4.08 28.34
CA ALA A 671 25.16 4.60 26.97
C ALA A 671 23.94 4.00 26.20
N ALA A 672 23.27 4.78 25.36
CA ALA A 672 22.07 4.35 24.61
C ALA A 672 22.39 4.15 23.11
N LEU A 673 21.59 3.31 22.43
CA LEU A 673 21.64 3.14 20.97
C LEU A 673 20.28 3.40 20.32
N LEU A 674 20.27 4.29 19.33
CA LEU A 674 19.10 4.69 18.56
C LEU A 674 19.10 4.07 17.15
N GLY A 675 18.15 3.17 16.90
CA GLY A 675 17.42 2.99 15.64
C GLY A 675 18.17 2.81 14.31
N GLY A 676 17.40 2.82 13.22
CA GLY A 676 17.92 3.06 11.86
C GLY A 676 17.95 1.85 10.92
N THR A 677 16.78 1.45 10.41
CA THR A 677 16.66 0.64 9.19
C THR A 677 17.39 1.25 7.99
N ALA A 678 18.23 0.48 7.29
CA ALA A 678 18.36 0.47 5.82
C ALA A 678 19.48 -0.47 5.35
N LEU A 679 19.14 -1.56 4.66
CA LEU A 679 20.12 -2.38 3.92
C LEU A 679 19.69 -2.49 2.45
N ALA A 680 20.28 -1.68 1.59
CA ALA A 680 19.99 -1.66 0.15
C ALA A 680 21.25 -1.54 -0.70
N MET A 681 21.40 -2.50 -1.63
CA MET A 681 22.30 -2.48 -2.79
C MET A 681 23.80 -2.19 -2.59
N ARG A 682 24.64 -3.22 -2.79
CA ARG A 682 25.81 -3.04 -3.68
C ARG A 682 26.20 -4.32 -4.44
N LYS A 683 26.34 -4.13 -5.77
CA LYS A 683 26.74 -5.08 -6.81
C LYS A 683 27.84 -6.07 -6.43
N ARG A 684 27.76 -7.28 -6.99
CA ARG A 684 28.78 -7.80 -7.93
C ARG A 684 28.12 -8.62 -9.06
N LYS A 685 28.89 -8.89 -10.11
CA LYS A 685 28.43 -9.47 -11.39
C LYS A 685 29.62 -10.09 -12.12
N GLU A 686 29.64 -11.42 -12.22
CA GLU A 686 30.49 -12.27 -13.08
C GLU A 686 29.88 -13.69 -12.92
N GLU A 687 29.27 -14.26 -13.98
CA GLU A 687 29.89 -15.14 -15.00
C GLU A 687 29.93 -16.63 -14.58
N GLU A 688 28.79 -17.34 -14.64
CA GLU A 688 28.32 -18.16 -15.78
C GLU A 688 26.79 -18.36 -15.71
#